data_AF-D1B205-F1
#
_entry.id   AF-D1B205-F1
#
_cell.length_a   1.000
_cell.length_b   1.000
_cell.length_c   1.000
_cell.angle_alpha   90.00
_cell.angle_beta   90.00
_cell.angle_gamma   90.00
#
_symmetry.space_group_name_H-M   'P 1'
#
loop_
_entity.id
_entity.type
_entity.pdbx_description
1 polymer ?
#
loop_
_entity_poly.entity_id
_entity_poly.type
_entity_poly.pdbx_seq_one_letter_code
_entity_poly.pdbx_strand_id
1 'polypeptide(L)'
;MISDIRFRYGIEGIVQGVGFRPFVYTLALRYGLFGFVLNNEKGVVIEVEGSFMSLESFESALFHELPSLARIDFFTKEEIPPQYEKSFEIAHSTKGSHKSSLILPDMSLCDACLKELHDPNNRRYHYFFTNCTNCGPRYSIVKTVPYDRPNTSMHPFCMCEACQKEYTNPLDRRYHAQPISCIECGPTLFLRSIEGKIVATNEAALHHLAALIRAGNIVAMKGMGGFHLVCDASNEKVVHRLRERKKRASKPFAVMFKTIEAIEAVCEVGIKEKEAITSLLRPIVLVKHQTKNTLIAPSVAPRLDRLGVFLPYTPLHVMLFEYLKNPMVATSANLSGEPILYDAKQVVEKLSHVIDYYLDYNREIVNSSDDSVVQFVGDARILMRSSRGIAPQSFRFVGEDERKILCVGAHQKNAIAIYWNHQMVISPYIGDLDTLASCELFEAMLERFKRFYNFEPELIVADKHPRYFSTQWAQKQGIPYVLVQHHYAHILSAMCEHKLNETVLGIAWDGTGYGEDGTIWGGEFLVCDREKYERVAYFEPFALLGGDASIKDIKRILASLLWDALGEDANAVLLEYFDALALKRLHQVYHKKINSPLCSSVGRLFDAVAVLCGLEGEVSYDGESGLLIEGLFNPSIREHYTVTFREKEIGYKVMFIEMIQDKEPSLIASKFLNTLVYIFNEVTQKYPYKKVVAGGVFQNRTLLEQLLEKREEKLYFPHNIAINDGGICVGQLYKVLQNSTYLL
;
A
#
# COMPACT_ATOMS: atom_id res chain seq x y z
N MET A 1 -8.27 -55.76 -15.09
CA MET A 1 -8.30 -55.15 -13.74
C MET A 1 -7.39 -53.93 -13.81
N ILE A 2 -7.98 -52.74 -13.91
CA ILE A 2 -7.19 -51.51 -13.76
C ILE A 2 -6.88 -51.46 -12.26
N SER A 3 -5.61 -51.52 -11.89
CA SER A 3 -5.21 -51.34 -10.50
C SER A 3 -5.51 -49.90 -10.12
N ASP A 4 -6.43 -49.70 -9.17
CA ASP A 4 -6.67 -48.38 -8.61
C ASP A 4 -5.39 -47.92 -7.89
N ILE A 5 -5.00 -46.67 -8.14
CA ILE A 5 -3.85 -46.01 -7.53
C ILE A 5 -4.42 -44.98 -6.56
N ARG A 6 -3.72 -44.75 -5.45
CA ARG A 6 -4.09 -43.71 -4.49
C ARG A 6 -2.93 -42.77 -4.26
N PHE A 7 -3.20 -41.47 -4.37
CA PHE A 7 -2.23 -40.43 -4.07
C PHE A 7 -2.66 -39.62 -2.84
N ARG A 8 -1.68 -39.26 -2.02
CA ARG A 8 -1.79 -38.21 -1.02
C ARG A 8 -1.09 -36.96 -1.53
N TYR A 9 -1.83 -35.86 -1.57
CA TYR A 9 -1.31 -34.53 -1.84
C TYR A 9 -1.26 -33.71 -0.55
N GLY A 10 -0.10 -33.12 -0.26
CA GLY A 10 0.07 -32.12 0.80
C GLY A 10 0.27 -30.75 0.17
N ILE A 11 -0.61 -29.81 0.48
CA ILE A 11 -0.66 -28.48 -0.14
C ILE A 11 -0.54 -27.40 0.94
N GLU A 12 0.43 -26.50 0.80
CA GLU A 12 0.58 -25.32 1.66
C GLU A 12 0.42 -24.03 0.84
N GLY A 13 0.07 -22.94 1.52
CA GLY A 13 -0.11 -21.61 0.93
C GLY A 13 -1.47 -21.01 1.29
N ILE A 14 -1.99 -20.19 0.38
CA ILE A 14 -3.33 -19.60 0.51
C ILE A 14 -4.36 -20.61 -0.02
N VAL A 15 -4.67 -21.60 0.80
CA VAL A 15 -5.60 -22.69 0.43
C VAL A 15 -6.72 -22.88 1.45
N GLN A 16 -6.76 -22.06 2.50
CA GLN A 16 -7.81 -22.07 3.51
C GLN A 16 -8.65 -20.78 3.43
N GLY A 17 -9.97 -20.89 3.61
CA GLY A 17 -10.88 -19.73 3.56
C GLY A 17 -11.13 -19.15 2.15
N VAL A 18 -10.67 -19.84 1.09
CA VAL A 18 -10.75 -19.43 -0.32
C VAL A 18 -11.64 -20.32 -1.20
N GLY A 19 -12.41 -21.23 -0.58
CA GLY A 19 -13.21 -22.21 -1.33
C GLY A 19 -12.39 -23.37 -1.92
N PHE A 20 -11.18 -23.64 -1.41
CA PHE A 20 -10.33 -24.72 -1.94
C PHE A 20 -10.92 -26.12 -1.74
N ARG A 21 -11.43 -26.43 -0.53
CA ARG A 21 -12.07 -27.73 -0.23
C ARG A 21 -13.28 -28.05 -1.14
N PRO A 22 -14.27 -27.16 -1.31
CA PRO A 22 -15.37 -27.42 -2.25
C PRO A 22 -14.91 -27.49 -3.71
N PHE A 23 -13.86 -26.74 -4.09
CA PHE A 23 -13.22 -26.89 -5.39
C PHE A 23 -12.67 -28.31 -5.59
N VAL A 24 -11.83 -28.79 -4.68
CA VAL A 24 -11.28 -30.16 -4.69
C VAL A 24 -12.39 -31.22 -4.72
N TYR A 25 -13.42 -31.05 -3.89
CA TYR A 25 -14.58 -31.95 -3.85
C TYR A 25 -15.29 -32.02 -5.21
N THR A 26 -15.56 -30.87 -5.83
CA THR A 26 -16.21 -30.80 -7.14
C THR A 26 -15.33 -31.43 -8.22
N LEU A 27 -14.01 -31.23 -8.12
CA LEU A 27 -13.04 -31.77 -9.06
C LEU A 27 -12.94 -33.30 -8.95
N ALA A 28 -12.92 -33.84 -7.73
CA ALA A 28 -12.93 -35.27 -7.50
C ALA A 28 -14.18 -35.94 -8.06
N LEU A 29 -15.37 -35.34 -7.83
CA LEU A 29 -16.61 -35.83 -8.42
C LEU A 29 -16.61 -35.77 -9.95
N ARG A 30 -16.07 -34.69 -10.53
CA ARG A 30 -15.99 -34.52 -12.00
C ARG A 30 -15.18 -35.65 -12.66
N TYR A 31 -14.11 -36.10 -12.02
CA TYR A 31 -13.23 -37.16 -12.54
C TYR A 31 -13.54 -38.57 -12.00
N GLY A 32 -14.62 -38.72 -11.22
CA GLY A 32 -15.04 -40.01 -10.65
C GLY A 32 -14.05 -40.59 -9.65
N LEU A 33 -13.38 -39.73 -8.88
CA LEU A 33 -12.39 -40.11 -7.87
C LEU A 33 -13.03 -40.26 -6.49
N PHE A 34 -12.45 -41.13 -5.66
CA PHE A 34 -12.87 -41.38 -4.28
C PHE A 34 -11.80 -40.91 -3.30
N GLY A 35 -12.18 -40.63 -2.05
CA GLY A 35 -11.26 -40.18 -1.00
C GLY A 35 -11.73 -38.98 -0.22
N PHE A 36 -10.82 -38.09 0.15
CA PHE A 36 -11.18 -36.94 0.96
C PHE A 36 -10.29 -35.72 0.76
N VAL A 37 -10.81 -34.59 1.20
CA VAL A 37 -10.04 -33.36 1.41
C VAL A 37 -10.27 -32.83 2.82
N LEU A 38 -9.21 -32.43 3.50
CA LEU A 38 -9.29 -31.79 4.82
C LEU A 38 -8.28 -30.66 4.97
N ASN A 39 -8.60 -29.73 5.87
CA ASN A 39 -7.63 -28.76 6.36
C ASN A 39 -6.89 -29.34 7.57
N ASN A 40 -5.58 -29.19 7.59
CA ASN A 40 -4.75 -29.41 8.76
C ASN A 40 -4.02 -28.12 9.15
N GLU A 41 -3.05 -28.21 10.06
CA GLU A 41 -2.27 -27.05 10.50
C GLU A 41 -1.46 -26.41 9.39
N LYS A 42 -0.84 -27.20 8.50
CA LYS A 42 0.08 -26.74 7.43
C LYS A 42 -0.64 -26.21 6.20
N GLY A 43 -1.84 -26.69 5.92
CA GLY A 43 -2.61 -26.33 4.74
C GLY A 43 -3.75 -27.30 4.47
N VAL A 44 -3.71 -27.96 3.31
CA VAL A 44 -4.73 -28.91 2.85
C VAL A 44 -4.08 -30.25 2.55
N VAL A 45 -4.73 -31.33 2.99
CA VAL A 45 -4.41 -32.69 2.60
C VAL A 45 -5.54 -33.22 1.72
N ILE A 46 -5.16 -33.81 0.59
CA ILE A 46 -6.07 -34.47 -0.33
C ILE A 46 -5.62 -35.92 -0.44
N GLU A 47 -6.53 -36.87 -0.26
CA GLU A 47 -6.32 -38.25 -0.67
C GLU A 47 -7.33 -38.56 -1.78
N VAL A 48 -6.82 -39.01 -2.93
CA VAL A 48 -7.65 -39.38 -4.09
C VAL A 48 -7.24 -40.75 -4.60
N GLU A 49 -8.24 -41.57 -4.88
CA GLU A 49 -8.11 -42.92 -5.42
C GLU A 49 -8.91 -43.06 -6.71
N GLY A 50 -8.34 -43.75 -7.70
CA GLY A 50 -9.02 -44.14 -8.92
C GLY A 50 -8.06 -44.56 -10.04
N SER A 51 -8.55 -44.50 -11.27
CA SER A 51 -7.73 -44.79 -12.45
C SER A 51 -6.60 -43.78 -12.63
N PHE A 52 -5.45 -44.22 -13.14
CA PHE A 52 -4.30 -43.36 -13.42
C PHE A 52 -4.69 -42.13 -14.28
N MET A 53 -5.49 -42.33 -15.33
CA MET A 53 -5.94 -41.24 -16.22
C MET A 53 -6.83 -40.21 -15.51
N SER A 54 -7.71 -40.66 -14.60
CA SER A 54 -8.53 -39.75 -13.78
C SER A 54 -7.67 -38.93 -12.81
N LEU A 55 -6.66 -39.56 -12.21
CA LEU A 55 -5.73 -38.90 -11.28
C LEU A 55 -4.86 -37.85 -11.97
N GLU A 56 -4.32 -38.14 -13.16
CA GLU A 56 -3.58 -37.16 -13.96
C GLU A 56 -4.46 -35.97 -14.36
N SER A 57 -5.71 -36.24 -14.77
CA SER A 57 -6.65 -35.18 -15.15
C SER A 57 -7.04 -34.31 -13.96
N PHE A 58 -7.24 -34.91 -12.79
CA PHE A 58 -7.51 -34.20 -11.55
C PHE A 58 -6.33 -33.33 -11.14
N GLU A 59 -5.09 -33.86 -11.17
CA GLU A 59 -3.90 -33.11 -10.80
C GLU A 59 -3.68 -31.92 -11.74
N SER A 60 -3.83 -32.13 -13.05
CA SER A 60 -3.76 -31.03 -14.02
C SER A 60 -4.78 -29.94 -13.72
N ALA A 61 -6.05 -30.32 -13.50
CA ALA A 61 -7.10 -29.34 -13.22
C ALA A 61 -6.94 -28.67 -11.84
N LEU A 62 -6.36 -29.35 -10.85
CA LEU A 62 -6.07 -28.80 -9.52
C LEU A 62 -5.18 -27.56 -9.60
N PHE A 63 -4.23 -27.53 -10.53
CA PHE A 63 -3.33 -26.38 -10.74
C PHE A 63 -3.86 -25.36 -11.75
N HIS A 64 -4.58 -25.78 -12.79
CA HIS A 64 -5.06 -24.87 -13.85
C HIS A 64 -6.40 -24.18 -13.53
N GLU A 65 -7.24 -24.78 -12.68
CA GLU A 65 -8.58 -24.27 -12.35
C GLU A 65 -8.69 -23.71 -10.91
N LEU A 66 -7.56 -23.33 -10.31
CA LEU A 66 -7.53 -22.84 -8.93
C LEU A 66 -8.58 -21.74 -8.66
N PRO A 67 -9.25 -21.75 -7.49
CA PRO A 67 -10.10 -20.64 -7.07
C PRO A 67 -9.33 -19.33 -7.13
N SER A 68 -10.01 -18.23 -7.51
CA SER A 68 -9.36 -16.95 -7.81
C SER A 68 -8.53 -16.34 -6.68
N LEU A 69 -8.80 -16.73 -5.42
CA LEU A 69 -8.07 -16.28 -4.24
C LEU A 69 -7.06 -17.31 -3.73
N ALA A 70 -7.05 -18.51 -4.30
CA ALA A 70 -6.17 -19.58 -3.87
C ALA A 70 -4.78 -19.43 -4.49
N ARG A 71 -3.76 -19.78 -3.71
CA ARG A 71 -2.37 -19.86 -4.15
C ARG A 71 -1.71 -21.06 -3.47
N ILE A 72 -1.11 -21.92 -4.28
CA ILE A 72 -0.33 -23.06 -3.78
C ILE A 72 1.14 -22.62 -3.73
N ASP A 73 1.71 -22.57 -2.53
CA ASP A 73 3.11 -22.17 -2.30
C ASP A 73 4.03 -23.40 -2.22
N PHE A 74 3.49 -24.55 -1.83
CA PHE A 74 4.22 -25.81 -1.70
C PHE A 74 3.29 -26.99 -1.96
N PHE A 75 3.81 -28.00 -2.65
CA PHE A 75 3.09 -29.20 -3.04
C PHE A 75 3.95 -30.44 -2.83
N THR A 76 3.36 -31.47 -2.24
CA THR A 76 3.95 -32.80 -2.11
C THR A 76 2.98 -33.83 -2.66
N LYS A 77 3.52 -34.86 -3.30
CA LYS A 77 2.78 -36.00 -3.85
C LYS A 77 3.43 -37.28 -3.37
N GLU A 78 2.62 -38.14 -2.76
CA GLU A 78 3.03 -39.45 -2.28
C GLU A 78 2.05 -40.50 -2.79
N GLU A 79 2.55 -41.60 -3.35
CA GLU A 79 1.74 -42.78 -3.66
C GLU A 79 1.53 -43.60 -2.39
N ILE A 80 0.27 -43.91 -2.08
CA ILE A 80 -0.12 -44.66 -0.88
C ILE A 80 -0.98 -45.87 -1.24
N PRO A 81 -1.10 -46.88 -0.36
CA PRO A 81 -1.94 -48.04 -0.62
C PRO A 81 -3.42 -47.65 -0.83
N PRO A 82 -4.10 -48.22 -1.85
CA PRO A 82 -5.55 -48.07 -2.05
C PRO A 82 -6.36 -48.54 -0.85
N GLN A 83 -7.46 -47.84 -0.56
CA GLN A 83 -8.43 -48.17 0.48
C GLN A 83 -9.81 -48.55 -0.08
N TYR A 84 -10.05 -48.41 -1.39
CA TYR A 84 -11.32 -48.75 -2.06
C TYR A 84 -12.52 -48.01 -1.47
N GLU A 85 -12.35 -46.72 -1.22
CA GLU A 85 -13.42 -45.82 -0.76
C GLU A 85 -14.54 -45.71 -1.81
N LYS A 86 -15.78 -45.46 -1.35
CA LYS A 86 -16.98 -45.42 -2.22
C LYS A 86 -17.51 -44.02 -2.48
N SER A 87 -16.96 -43.03 -1.80
CA SER A 87 -17.35 -41.62 -1.87
C SER A 87 -16.11 -40.74 -1.79
N PHE A 88 -16.26 -39.51 -2.25
CA PHE A 88 -15.32 -38.44 -1.94
C PHE A 88 -15.95 -37.52 -0.88
N GLU A 89 -15.21 -37.16 0.17
CA GLU A 89 -15.76 -36.40 1.31
C GLU A 89 -14.91 -35.19 1.69
N ILE A 90 -15.56 -34.14 2.19
CA ILE A 90 -14.86 -33.03 2.86
C ILE A 90 -14.77 -33.38 4.34
N ALA A 91 -13.66 -33.99 4.74
CA ALA A 91 -13.46 -34.48 6.09
C ALA A 91 -13.26 -33.33 7.10
N HIS A 92 -13.60 -33.61 8.37
CA HIS A 92 -13.44 -32.65 9.46
C HIS A 92 -11.98 -32.25 9.65
N SER A 93 -11.75 -30.97 9.91
CA SER A 93 -10.40 -30.44 10.16
C SER A 93 -9.82 -31.00 11.46
N THR A 94 -8.57 -31.43 11.43
CA THR A 94 -7.84 -31.87 12.62
C THR A 94 -7.40 -30.64 13.43
N LYS A 95 -7.85 -30.54 14.68
CA LYS A 95 -7.39 -29.49 15.61
C LYS A 95 -6.03 -29.90 16.16
N GLY A 96 -4.96 -29.39 15.56
CA GLY A 96 -3.66 -29.38 16.21
C GLY A 96 -3.37 -28.04 16.90
N SER A 97 -2.30 -27.98 17.69
CA SER A 97 -1.89 -26.83 18.51
C SER A 97 -1.22 -25.67 17.75
N HIS A 98 -0.82 -25.85 16.49
CA HIS A 98 -0.06 -24.87 15.72
C HIS A 98 -0.92 -24.06 14.73
N LYS A 99 -0.94 -22.75 14.90
CA LYS A 99 -1.58 -21.78 13.99
C LYS A 99 -0.65 -21.46 12.82
N SER A 100 -0.88 -22.04 11.64
CA SER A 100 -0.05 -21.73 10.46
C SER A 100 -0.78 -21.17 9.24
N SER A 101 -2.11 -21.04 9.31
CA SER A 101 -2.93 -20.49 8.23
C SER A 101 -2.66 -19.01 8.00
N LEU A 102 -2.31 -18.65 6.76
CA LEU A 102 -2.15 -17.27 6.32
C LEU A 102 -3.49 -16.52 6.31
N ILE A 103 -3.47 -15.29 6.80
CA ILE A 103 -4.65 -14.41 6.73
C ILE A 103 -4.68 -13.72 5.38
N LEU A 104 -5.86 -13.71 4.78
CA LEU A 104 -6.11 -13.08 3.50
C LEU A 104 -6.37 -11.58 3.64
N PRO A 105 -5.94 -10.76 2.67
CA PRO A 105 -6.41 -9.40 2.56
C PRO A 105 -7.92 -9.37 2.28
N ASP A 106 -8.51 -8.24 2.63
CA ASP A 106 -9.90 -7.91 2.33
C ASP A 106 -10.15 -7.80 0.82
N MET A 107 -11.17 -8.47 0.29
CA MET A 107 -11.49 -8.50 -1.14
C MET A 107 -12.74 -7.69 -1.48
N SER A 108 -12.74 -7.05 -2.65
CA SER A 108 -13.92 -6.32 -3.14
C SER A 108 -15.03 -7.27 -3.55
N LEU A 109 -16.23 -6.74 -3.79
CA LEU A 109 -17.37 -7.50 -4.32
C LEU A 109 -17.03 -8.16 -5.67
N CYS A 110 -17.28 -9.46 -5.81
CA CYS A 110 -17.12 -10.18 -7.08
C CYS A 110 -18.35 -10.05 -7.98
N ASP A 111 -18.17 -10.25 -9.28
CA ASP A 111 -19.24 -10.11 -10.29
C ASP A 111 -20.46 -10.98 -10.02
N ALA A 112 -20.25 -12.18 -9.48
CA ALA A 112 -21.35 -13.09 -9.17
C ALA A 112 -22.25 -12.54 -8.04
N CYS A 113 -21.66 -11.97 -7.00
CA CYS A 113 -22.42 -11.33 -5.93
C CYS A 113 -22.97 -9.96 -6.34
N LEU A 114 -22.31 -9.25 -7.26
CA LEU A 114 -22.85 -8.04 -7.88
C LEU A 114 -24.12 -8.33 -8.69
N LYS A 115 -24.15 -9.41 -9.47
CA LYS A 115 -25.36 -9.86 -10.17
C LYS A 115 -26.51 -10.15 -9.21
N GLU A 116 -26.23 -10.88 -8.12
CA GLU A 116 -27.25 -11.18 -7.09
C GLU A 116 -27.77 -9.93 -6.38
N LEU A 117 -26.92 -8.92 -6.19
CA LEU A 117 -27.31 -7.65 -5.58
C LEU A 117 -28.40 -6.94 -6.40
N HIS A 118 -28.35 -7.07 -7.72
CA HIS A 118 -29.28 -6.44 -8.67
C HIS A 118 -30.40 -7.36 -9.19
N ASP A 119 -30.45 -8.63 -8.78
CA ASP A 119 -31.47 -9.59 -9.23
C ASP A 119 -32.69 -9.59 -8.28
N PRO A 120 -33.87 -9.08 -8.70
CA PRO A 120 -35.06 -9.01 -7.85
C PRO A 120 -35.58 -10.38 -7.38
N ASN A 121 -35.20 -11.46 -8.06
CA ASN A 121 -35.59 -12.82 -7.66
C ASN A 121 -34.62 -13.45 -6.66
N ASN A 122 -33.46 -12.81 -6.41
CA ASN A 122 -32.49 -13.29 -5.45
C ASN A 122 -32.84 -12.84 -4.03
N ARG A 123 -32.69 -13.74 -3.05
CA ARG A 123 -32.92 -13.43 -1.63
C ARG A 123 -31.98 -12.36 -1.04
N ARG A 124 -30.91 -12.01 -1.77
CA ARG A 124 -29.94 -10.96 -1.41
C ARG A 124 -30.05 -9.73 -2.33
N TYR A 125 -31.16 -9.60 -3.06
CA TYR A 125 -31.52 -8.37 -3.76
C TYR A 125 -31.42 -7.19 -2.79
N HIS A 126 -30.66 -6.15 -3.16
CA HIS A 126 -30.46 -4.94 -2.35
C HIS A 126 -29.91 -5.22 -0.93
N TYR A 127 -29.10 -6.29 -0.75
CA TYR A 127 -28.44 -6.59 0.53
C TYR A 127 -26.99 -6.06 0.60
N PHE A 128 -26.78 -5.00 1.38
CA PHE A 128 -25.53 -4.22 1.48
C PHE A 128 -24.31 -4.96 2.09
N PHE A 129 -24.47 -6.19 2.59
CA PHE A 129 -23.36 -7.03 3.09
C PHE A 129 -23.19 -8.35 2.33
N THR A 130 -23.78 -8.49 1.13
CA THR A 130 -23.62 -9.70 0.32
C THR A 130 -22.14 -10.01 0.04
N ASN A 131 -21.77 -11.27 0.21
CA ASN A 131 -20.44 -11.81 -0.07
C ASN A 131 -20.52 -13.33 -0.33
N CYS A 132 -19.41 -13.91 -0.76
CA CYS A 132 -19.19 -15.35 -0.89
C CYS A 132 -17.75 -15.73 -0.50
N THR A 133 -17.35 -16.99 -0.72
CA THR A 133 -15.98 -17.46 -0.44
C THR A 133 -14.90 -16.70 -1.22
N ASN A 134 -15.26 -16.10 -2.36
CA ASN A 134 -14.34 -15.45 -3.29
C ASN A 134 -14.29 -13.91 -3.14
N CYS A 135 -15.01 -13.33 -2.19
CA CYS A 135 -15.08 -11.87 -2.03
C CYS A 135 -15.43 -11.42 -0.61
N GLY A 136 -15.36 -10.11 -0.37
CA GLY A 136 -15.76 -9.49 0.89
C GLY A 136 -14.67 -9.48 1.96
N PRO A 137 -15.03 -9.09 3.19
CA PRO A 137 -14.05 -8.87 4.26
C PRO A 137 -13.40 -10.18 4.72
N ARG A 138 -12.12 -10.09 5.08
CA ARG A 138 -11.26 -11.15 5.63
C ARG A 138 -10.46 -10.58 6.79
N TYR A 139 -9.31 -9.96 6.49
CA TYR A 139 -8.44 -9.32 7.48
C TYR A 139 -9.20 -8.35 8.39
N SER A 140 -10.09 -7.51 7.86
CA SER A 140 -10.83 -6.52 8.66
C SER A 140 -11.74 -7.11 9.75
N ILE A 141 -12.14 -8.38 9.64
CA ILE A 141 -13.13 -9.00 10.54
C ILE A 141 -12.57 -10.14 11.39
N VAL A 142 -11.36 -10.62 11.12
CA VAL A 142 -10.78 -11.77 11.82
C VAL A 142 -10.19 -11.37 13.18
N LYS A 143 -10.61 -12.05 14.24
CA LYS A 143 -10.10 -11.86 15.62
C LYS A 143 -8.87 -12.72 15.88
N THR A 144 -8.92 -13.97 15.43
CA THR A 144 -7.82 -14.93 15.47
C THR A 144 -8.03 -16.04 14.44
N VAL A 145 -7.03 -16.90 14.26
CA VAL A 145 -7.12 -18.12 13.44
C VAL A 145 -7.31 -19.35 14.34
N PRO A 146 -7.96 -20.44 13.87
CA PRO A 146 -8.43 -20.70 12.50
C PRO A 146 -9.56 -19.76 12.05
N TYR A 147 -9.60 -19.47 10.75
CA TYR A 147 -10.58 -18.56 10.14
C TYR A 147 -11.96 -19.22 10.08
N ASP A 148 -12.67 -19.12 11.19
CA ASP A 148 -14.04 -19.61 11.38
C ASP A 148 -14.93 -18.51 11.93
N ARG A 149 -16.24 -18.58 11.61
CA ARG A 149 -17.23 -17.57 12.03
C ARG A 149 -17.12 -17.15 13.51
N PRO A 150 -16.95 -18.05 14.51
CA PRO A 150 -16.79 -17.66 15.92
C PRO A 150 -15.56 -16.79 16.21
N ASN A 151 -14.51 -16.92 15.41
CA ASN A 151 -13.28 -16.14 15.52
C ASN A 151 -13.32 -14.86 14.65
N THR A 152 -14.50 -14.40 14.26
CA THR A 152 -14.69 -13.17 13.47
C THR A 152 -15.71 -12.24 14.12
N SER A 153 -15.79 -10.99 13.65
CA SER A 153 -16.87 -10.08 14.01
C SER A 153 -18.25 -10.51 13.49
N MET A 154 -18.35 -11.62 12.76
CA MET A 154 -19.62 -12.22 12.36
C MET A 154 -20.19 -13.19 13.41
N HIS A 155 -19.45 -13.51 14.48
CA HIS A 155 -19.89 -14.39 15.56
C HIS A 155 -21.25 -14.01 16.19
N PRO A 156 -21.55 -12.72 16.48
CA PRO A 156 -22.82 -12.33 17.09
C PRO A 156 -24.05 -12.54 16.18
N PHE A 157 -23.83 -12.73 14.87
CA PHE A 157 -24.90 -12.84 13.88
C PHE A 157 -25.21 -14.31 13.60
N CYS A 158 -26.24 -14.86 14.27
CA CYS A 158 -26.67 -16.25 14.08
C CYS A 158 -27.26 -16.45 12.68
N MET A 159 -26.79 -17.46 11.93
CA MET A 159 -27.29 -17.73 10.58
C MET A 159 -28.76 -18.16 10.60
N CYS A 160 -29.60 -17.57 9.75
CA CYS A 160 -30.95 -18.09 9.50
C CYS A 160 -30.88 -19.42 8.74
N GLU A 161 -31.98 -20.17 8.71
CA GLU A 161 -32.05 -21.49 8.10
C GLU A 161 -31.58 -21.52 6.63
N ALA A 162 -31.97 -20.51 5.83
CA ALA A 162 -31.55 -20.42 4.43
C ALA A 162 -30.03 -20.19 4.29
N CYS A 163 -29.44 -19.33 5.12
CA CYS A 163 -27.98 -19.15 5.14
C CYS A 163 -27.26 -20.40 5.64
N GLN A 164 -27.82 -21.12 6.61
CA GLN A 164 -27.25 -22.36 7.11
C GLN A 164 -27.22 -23.43 6.00
N LYS A 165 -28.30 -23.58 5.22
CA LYS A 165 -28.38 -24.52 4.09
C LYS A 165 -27.30 -24.27 3.05
N GLU A 166 -27.10 -23.02 2.64
CA GLU A 166 -26.02 -22.65 1.71
C GLU A 166 -24.63 -22.87 2.32
N TYR A 167 -24.46 -22.53 3.60
CA TYR A 167 -23.17 -22.68 4.31
C TYR A 167 -22.73 -24.15 4.37
N THR A 168 -23.66 -25.09 4.49
CA THR A 168 -23.39 -26.53 4.60
C THR A 168 -23.43 -27.30 3.28
N ASN A 169 -23.90 -26.69 2.18
CA ASN A 169 -24.01 -27.36 0.88
C ASN A 169 -22.70 -27.22 0.08
N PRO A 170 -21.91 -28.30 -0.17
CA PRO A 170 -20.64 -28.22 -0.90
C PRO A 170 -20.75 -27.72 -2.34
N LEU A 171 -21.95 -27.81 -2.94
CA LEU A 171 -22.22 -27.34 -4.31
C LEU A 171 -22.61 -25.86 -4.36
N ASP A 172 -22.83 -25.21 -3.21
CA ASP A 172 -23.14 -23.79 -3.14
C ASP A 172 -21.86 -22.95 -3.11
N ARG A 173 -21.84 -21.81 -3.82
CA ARG A 173 -20.72 -20.86 -3.81
C ARG A 173 -20.45 -20.27 -2.41
N ARG A 174 -21.39 -20.39 -1.49
CA ARG A 174 -21.26 -19.92 -0.10
C ARG A 174 -20.98 -21.05 0.89
N TYR A 175 -20.63 -22.25 0.42
CA TYR A 175 -20.14 -23.31 1.27
C TYR A 175 -18.97 -22.85 2.14
N HIS A 176 -19.12 -22.95 3.47
CA HIS A 176 -18.18 -22.41 4.46
C HIS A 176 -17.76 -20.94 4.26
N ALA A 177 -18.59 -20.12 3.62
CA ALA A 177 -18.38 -18.67 3.60
C ALA A 177 -18.62 -18.13 5.02
N GLN A 178 -17.54 -17.98 5.79
CA GLN A 178 -17.60 -17.55 7.19
C GLN A 178 -18.40 -16.23 7.39
N PRO A 179 -18.31 -15.22 6.50
CA PRO A 179 -19.10 -14.00 6.63
C PRO A 179 -20.47 -14.02 5.92
N ILE A 180 -20.99 -15.21 5.58
CA ILE A 180 -22.31 -15.34 4.98
C ILE A 180 -23.39 -14.70 5.86
N SER A 181 -24.29 -13.96 5.22
CA SER A 181 -25.47 -13.37 5.85
C SER A 181 -26.50 -12.98 4.78
N CYS A 182 -27.68 -12.57 5.23
CA CYS A 182 -28.76 -11.98 4.42
C CYS A 182 -29.48 -10.91 5.26
N ILE A 183 -30.55 -10.33 4.72
CA ILE A 183 -31.33 -9.28 5.39
C ILE A 183 -31.94 -9.72 6.74
N GLU A 184 -32.20 -11.02 6.93
CA GLU A 184 -32.79 -11.57 8.15
C GLU A 184 -31.79 -11.74 9.30
N CYS A 185 -30.57 -12.20 8.98
CA CYS A 185 -29.58 -12.61 9.97
C CYS A 185 -28.32 -11.73 10.00
N GLY A 186 -28.26 -10.75 9.10
CA GLY A 186 -27.08 -9.94 8.86
C GLY A 186 -26.98 -8.69 9.72
N PRO A 187 -25.90 -7.91 9.53
CA PRO A 187 -25.74 -6.64 10.21
C PRO A 187 -26.74 -5.59 9.70
N THR A 188 -27.06 -4.62 10.55
CA THR A 188 -27.99 -3.53 10.29
C THR A 188 -27.23 -2.24 10.02
N LEU A 189 -27.71 -1.46 9.04
CA LEU A 189 -27.14 -0.16 8.69
C LEU A 189 -27.90 0.95 9.40
N PHE A 190 -27.18 1.95 9.92
CA PHE A 190 -27.73 3.10 10.65
C PHE A 190 -27.15 4.40 10.10
N LEU A 191 -28.01 5.28 9.59
CA LEU A 191 -27.65 6.68 9.39
C LEU A 191 -27.98 7.45 10.68
N ARG A 192 -27.00 8.15 11.23
CA ARG A 192 -27.13 8.90 12.48
C ARG A 192 -26.73 10.36 12.29
N SER A 193 -27.36 11.25 13.04
CA SER A 193 -26.84 12.61 13.24
C SER A 193 -25.60 12.57 14.15
N ILE A 194 -24.84 13.65 14.20
CA ILE A 194 -23.64 13.73 15.05
C ILE A 194 -23.96 13.55 16.54
N GLU A 195 -25.18 13.89 16.99
CA GLU A 195 -25.67 13.64 18.35
C GLU A 195 -26.06 12.18 18.61
N GLY A 196 -25.95 11.31 17.60
CA GLY A 196 -26.21 9.86 17.71
C GLY A 196 -27.66 9.44 17.44
N LYS A 197 -28.56 10.37 17.11
CA LYS A 197 -29.96 10.06 16.78
C LYS A 197 -30.04 9.29 15.46
N ILE A 198 -30.76 8.16 15.45
CA ILE A 198 -31.02 7.40 14.22
C ILE A 198 -31.96 8.21 13.33
N VAL A 199 -31.49 8.54 12.13
CA VAL A 199 -32.26 9.22 11.08
C VAL A 199 -33.01 8.20 10.24
N ALA A 200 -32.32 7.11 9.84
CA ALA A 200 -32.89 6.03 9.05
C ALA A 200 -32.04 4.76 9.19
N THR A 201 -32.59 3.62 8.77
CA THR A 201 -31.92 2.31 8.81
C THR A 201 -31.97 1.60 7.45
N ASN A 202 -31.01 0.70 7.19
CA ASN A 202 -30.96 -0.14 5.99
C ASN A 202 -31.08 0.68 4.68
N GLU A 203 -31.90 0.24 3.73
CA GLU A 203 -32.02 0.92 2.42
C GLU A 203 -32.48 2.37 2.53
N ALA A 204 -33.38 2.69 3.48
CA ALA A 204 -33.77 4.07 3.75
C ALA A 204 -32.57 4.93 4.19
N ALA A 205 -31.63 4.37 4.96
CA ALA A 205 -30.39 5.06 5.34
C ALA A 205 -29.55 5.44 4.12
N LEU A 206 -29.47 4.59 3.10
CA LEU A 206 -28.77 4.90 1.85
C LEU A 206 -29.45 5.98 1.03
N HIS A 207 -30.79 5.92 0.92
CA HIS A 207 -31.55 6.96 0.23
C HIS A 207 -31.36 8.34 0.88
N HIS A 208 -31.45 8.40 2.22
CA HIS A 208 -31.20 9.62 2.98
C HIS A 208 -29.74 10.09 2.88
N LEU A 209 -28.77 9.17 2.95
CA LEU A 209 -27.35 9.50 2.76
C LEU A 209 -27.11 10.15 1.40
N ALA A 210 -27.65 9.57 0.33
CA ALA A 210 -27.52 10.12 -1.01
C ALA A 210 -28.15 11.52 -1.11
N ALA A 211 -29.30 11.74 -0.47
CA ALA A 211 -29.93 13.07 -0.40
C ALA A 211 -29.06 14.08 0.35
N LEU A 212 -28.42 13.70 1.46
CA LEU A 212 -27.51 14.55 2.22
C LEU A 212 -26.27 14.94 1.38
N ILE A 213 -25.67 13.98 0.67
CA ILE A 213 -24.52 14.24 -0.20
C ILE A 213 -24.92 15.19 -1.34
N ARG A 214 -26.08 14.98 -1.99
CA ARG A 214 -26.60 15.89 -3.03
C ARG A 214 -26.91 17.30 -2.50
N ALA A 215 -27.36 17.40 -1.25
CA ALA A 215 -27.54 18.68 -0.56
C ALA A 215 -26.19 19.33 -0.16
N GLY A 216 -25.07 18.67 -0.46
CA GLY A 216 -23.73 19.17 -0.23
C GLY A 216 -23.23 18.95 1.19
N ASN A 217 -23.74 17.99 1.96
CA ASN A 217 -23.21 17.65 3.29
C ASN A 217 -21.91 16.84 3.20
N ILE A 218 -21.11 16.90 4.26
CA ILE A 218 -19.95 16.03 4.47
C ILE A 218 -20.34 14.98 5.50
N VAL A 219 -20.20 13.70 5.15
CA VAL A 219 -20.67 12.59 5.98
C VAL A 219 -19.53 11.62 6.24
N ALA A 220 -19.43 11.05 7.43
CA ALA A 220 -18.55 9.90 7.64
C ALA A 220 -19.28 8.59 7.30
N MET A 221 -18.71 7.75 6.46
CA MET A 221 -19.30 6.48 6.04
C MET A 221 -18.39 5.33 6.42
N LYS A 222 -18.90 4.37 7.20
CA LYS A 222 -18.15 3.16 7.54
C LYS A 222 -17.96 2.29 6.30
N GLY A 223 -16.71 2.16 5.87
CA GLY A 223 -16.27 1.25 4.83
C GLY A 223 -15.92 -0.13 5.38
N MET A 224 -15.05 -0.87 4.69
CA MET A 224 -14.64 -2.22 5.11
C MET A 224 -13.54 -2.20 6.20
N GLY A 225 -12.53 -1.35 6.04
CA GLY A 225 -11.37 -1.25 6.94
C GLY A 225 -11.35 -0.01 7.85
N GLY A 226 -12.35 0.87 7.74
CA GLY A 226 -12.49 2.07 8.56
C GLY A 226 -13.54 3.01 7.98
N PHE A 227 -13.65 4.22 8.54
CA PHE A 227 -14.55 5.26 8.04
C PHE A 227 -13.90 6.10 6.94
N HIS A 228 -14.70 6.50 5.95
CA HIS A 228 -14.38 7.51 4.94
C HIS A 228 -15.14 8.79 5.21
N LEU A 229 -14.52 9.95 4.99
CA LEU A 229 -15.25 11.20 4.78
C LEU A 229 -15.68 11.26 3.32
N VAL A 230 -17.00 11.39 3.11
CA VAL A 230 -17.62 11.40 1.80
C VAL A 230 -18.38 12.69 1.53
N CYS A 231 -18.24 13.20 0.31
CA CYS A 231 -18.99 14.35 -0.22
C CYS A 231 -18.97 14.34 -1.76
N ASP A 232 -19.80 15.17 -2.39
CA ASP A 232 -19.83 15.31 -3.86
C ASP A 232 -18.50 15.89 -4.39
N ALA A 233 -17.82 15.14 -5.26
CA ALA A 233 -16.53 15.54 -5.84
C ALA A 233 -16.66 16.58 -6.95
N SER A 234 -17.87 16.83 -7.45
CA SER A 234 -18.14 17.84 -8.47
C SER A 234 -18.40 19.24 -7.89
N ASN A 235 -18.60 19.33 -6.58
CA ASN A 235 -19.02 20.56 -5.93
C ASN A 235 -17.84 21.25 -5.23
N GLU A 236 -17.28 22.26 -5.91
CA GLU A 236 -16.12 23.02 -5.42
C GLU A 236 -16.30 23.58 -4.02
N LYS A 237 -17.47 24.16 -3.70
CA LYS A 237 -17.74 24.73 -2.37
C LYS A 237 -17.70 23.67 -1.27
N VAL A 238 -18.18 22.45 -1.57
CA VAL A 238 -18.22 21.35 -0.61
C VAL A 238 -16.82 20.76 -0.40
N VAL A 239 -16.07 20.56 -1.48
CA VAL A 239 -14.69 20.06 -1.42
C VAL A 239 -13.79 21.05 -0.69
N HIS A 240 -13.91 22.35 -0.97
CA HIS A 240 -13.18 23.39 -0.24
C HIS A 240 -13.50 23.37 1.25
N ARG A 241 -14.78 23.28 1.62
CA ARG A 241 -15.19 23.18 3.04
C ARG A 241 -14.64 21.93 3.72
N LEU A 242 -14.56 20.80 3.01
CA LEU A 242 -13.91 19.60 3.53
C LEU A 242 -12.42 19.85 3.82
N ARG A 243 -11.68 20.56 2.96
CA ARG A 243 -10.27 20.91 3.19
C ARG A 243 -10.09 21.77 4.42
N GLU A 244 -10.90 22.82 4.55
CA GLU A 244 -10.87 23.73 5.70
C GLU A 244 -11.11 22.96 7.00
N ARG A 245 -12.19 22.18 7.06
CA ARG A 245 -12.57 21.42 8.26
C ARG A 245 -11.54 20.33 8.60
N LYS A 246 -10.98 19.64 7.61
CA LYS A 246 -9.96 18.59 7.80
C LYS A 246 -8.54 19.16 8.03
N LYS A 247 -8.35 20.48 7.89
CA LYS A 247 -7.04 21.15 7.91
C LYS A 247 -6.06 20.50 6.93
N ARG A 248 -6.51 20.27 5.69
CA ARG A 248 -5.75 19.60 4.62
C ARG A 248 -5.69 20.51 3.39
N ALA A 249 -4.69 21.38 3.36
CA ALA A 249 -4.57 22.45 2.38
C ALA A 249 -4.52 21.94 0.92
N SER A 250 -3.51 21.17 0.53
CA SER A 250 -3.33 20.78 -0.88
C SER A 250 -3.31 19.28 -1.16
N LYS A 251 -3.01 18.41 -0.17
CA LYS A 251 -2.93 16.95 -0.39
C LYS A 251 -4.18 16.42 -1.12
N PRO A 252 -4.03 15.73 -2.27
CA PRO A 252 -5.16 15.35 -3.11
C PRO A 252 -6.11 14.39 -2.39
N PHE A 253 -7.39 14.47 -2.77
CA PHE A 253 -8.42 13.53 -2.34
C PHE A 253 -8.58 12.40 -3.36
N ALA A 254 -8.83 11.19 -2.86
CA ALA A 254 -9.24 10.08 -3.71
C ALA A 254 -10.73 10.22 -4.04
N VAL A 255 -11.10 9.89 -5.27
CA VAL A 255 -12.44 10.03 -5.82
C VAL A 255 -12.95 8.66 -6.26
N MET A 256 -14.10 8.28 -5.72
CA MET A 256 -14.80 7.07 -6.13
C MET A 256 -15.78 7.40 -7.25
N PHE A 257 -15.72 6.63 -8.32
CA PHE A 257 -16.63 6.72 -9.46
C PHE A 257 -17.56 5.53 -9.49
N LYS A 258 -18.70 5.65 -10.18
CA LYS A 258 -19.66 4.54 -10.33
C LYS A 258 -19.14 3.44 -11.24
N THR A 259 -18.58 3.81 -12.40
CA THR A 259 -18.13 2.89 -13.44
C THR A 259 -16.80 3.33 -14.05
N ILE A 260 -16.15 2.43 -14.78
CA ILE A 260 -14.89 2.73 -15.47
C ILE A 260 -15.09 3.77 -16.57
N GLU A 261 -16.23 3.75 -17.26
CA GLU A 261 -16.56 4.72 -18.32
C GLU A 261 -16.66 6.14 -17.74
N ALA A 262 -17.15 6.28 -16.51
CA ALA A 262 -17.19 7.58 -15.83
C ALA A 262 -15.78 8.10 -15.48
N ILE A 263 -14.81 7.21 -15.26
CA ILE A 263 -13.40 7.57 -15.06
C ILE A 263 -12.77 7.98 -16.39
N GLU A 264 -12.95 7.18 -17.45
CA GLU A 264 -12.43 7.45 -18.80
C GLU A 264 -12.96 8.77 -19.39
N ALA A 265 -14.14 9.22 -18.96
CA ALA A 265 -14.69 10.52 -19.34
C ALA A 265 -13.94 11.74 -18.76
N VAL A 266 -13.17 11.55 -17.68
CA VAL A 266 -12.43 12.62 -16.99
C VAL A 266 -10.91 12.38 -16.94
N CYS A 267 -10.44 11.17 -17.23
CA CYS A 267 -9.04 10.77 -17.11
C CYS A 267 -8.54 10.08 -18.37
N GLU A 268 -7.23 10.16 -18.62
CA GLU A 268 -6.53 9.36 -19.62
C GLU A 268 -6.11 8.04 -18.98
N VAL A 269 -6.88 6.97 -19.19
CA VAL A 269 -6.68 5.66 -18.52
C VAL A 269 -5.94 4.70 -19.43
N GLY A 270 -4.75 4.26 -19.02
CA GLY A 270 -3.98 3.20 -19.67
C GLY A 270 -4.53 1.79 -19.43
N ILE A 271 -4.06 0.82 -20.19
CA ILE A 271 -4.53 -0.58 -20.12
C ILE A 271 -4.31 -1.17 -18.71
N LYS A 272 -3.09 -1.06 -18.17
CA LYS A 272 -2.76 -1.59 -16.84
C LYS A 272 -3.46 -0.84 -15.69
N GLU A 273 -3.68 0.46 -15.86
CA GLU A 273 -4.48 1.24 -14.92
C GLU A 273 -5.93 0.74 -14.90
N LYS A 274 -6.53 0.50 -16.07
CA LYS A 274 -7.89 -0.06 -16.20
C LYS A 274 -7.99 -1.46 -15.57
N GLU A 275 -7.03 -2.33 -15.84
CA GLU A 275 -6.95 -3.66 -15.20
C GLU A 275 -6.94 -3.55 -13.67
N ALA A 276 -6.11 -2.65 -13.11
CA ALA A 276 -6.03 -2.43 -11.68
C ALA A 276 -7.33 -1.86 -11.09
N ILE A 277 -7.93 -0.84 -11.73
CA ILE A 277 -9.19 -0.20 -11.30
C ILE A 277 -10.36 -1.19 -11.29
N THR A 278 -10.39 -2.12 -12.26
CA THR A 278 -11.45 -3.12 -12.42
C THR A 278 -11.20 -4.41 -11.64
N SER A 279 -9.97 -4.63 -11.16
CA SER A 279 -9.57 -5.80 -10.37
C SER A 279 -10.38 -5.98 -9.09
N LEU A 280 -10.35 -7.19 -8.54
CA LEU A 280 -10.96 -7.51 -7.24
C LEU A 280 -10.30 -6.75 -6.06
N LEU A 281 -9.09 -6.22 -6.25
CA LEU A 281 -8.39 -5.44 -5.21
C LEU A 281 -8.99 -4.04 -5.07
N ARG A 282 -9.51 -3.47 -6.18
CA ARG A 282 -10.04 -2.09 -6.28
C ARG A 282 -9.17 -1.05 -5.53
N PRO A 283 -7.86 -0.96 -5.82
CA PRO A 283 -7.01 0.04 -5.19
C PRO A 283 -7.36 1.44 -5.71
N ILE A 284 -6.89 2.47 -5.02
CA ILE A 284 -6.81 3.82 -5.58
C ILE A 284 -5.69 3.81 -6.62
N VAL A 285 -6.01 4.18 -7.86
CA VAL A 285 -5.05 4.27 -8.96
C VAL A 285 -4.82 5.74 -9.28
N LEU A 286 -3.56 6.16 -9.35
CA LEU A 286 -3.19 7.53 -9.75
C LEU A 286 -3.18 7.61 -11.28
N VAL A 287 -4.12 8.36 -11.85
CA VAL A 287 -4.34 8.46 -13.30
C VAL A 287 -4.26 9.91 -13.74
N LYS A 288 -3.78 10.16 -14.96
CA LYS A 288 -3.72 11.50 -15.54
C LYS A 288 -5.12 12.06 -15.76
N HIS A 289 -5.35 13.26 -15.25
CA HIS A 289 -6.61 13.98 -15.29
C HIS A 289 -6.69 14.89 -16.51
N GLN A 290 -7.81 14.83 -17.22
CA GLN A 290 -8.10 15.74 -18.32
C GLN A 290 -8.52 17.10 -17.75
N THR A 291 -7.56 17.98 -17.49
CA THR A 291 -7.76 19.28 -16.78
C THR A 291 -8.76 20.23 -17.44
N LYS A 292 -9.12 20.01 -18.72
CA LYS A 292 -10.20 20.76 -19.41
C LYS A 292 -11.60 20.32 -18.98
N ASN A 293 -11.74 19.18 -18.30
CA ASN A 293 -13.00 18.67 -17.81
C ASN A 293 -13.40 19.40 -16.51
N THR A 294 -14.65 19.83 -16.42
CA THR A 294 -15.20 20.61 -15.29
C THR A 294 -16.03 19.77 -14.32
N LEU A 295 -16.17 18.46 -14.56
CA LEU A 295 -16.96 17.57 -13.71
C LEU A 295 -16.35 17.41 -12.31
N ILE A 296 -15.03 17.47 -12.20
CA ILE A 296 -14.33 17.34 -10.91
C ILE A 296 -13.95 18.74 -10.41
N ALA A 297 -14.28 19.02 -9.15
CA ALA A 297 -13.91 20.25 -8.49
C ALA A 297 -12.38 20.43 -8.48
N PRO A 298 -11.83 21.59 -8.90
CA PRO A 298 -10.38 21.86 -8.87
C PRO A 298 -9.75 21.63 -7.49
N SER A 299 -10.48 21.88 -6.41
CA SER A 299 -10.01 21.61 -5.05
C SER A 299 -9.82 20.12 -4.74
N VAL A 300 -10.22 19.17 -5.58
CA VAL A 300 -9.94 17.74 -5.34
C VAL A 300 -8.44 17.45 -5.36
N ALA A 301 -7.73 18.00 -6.35
CA ALA A 301 -6.29 17.82 -6.54
C ALA A 301 -5.67 19.13 -7.05
N PRO A 302 -5.52 20.15 -6.18
CA PRO A 302 -5.08 21.48 -6.59
C PRO A 302 -3.66 21.43 -7.13
N ARG A 303 -3.44 22.08 -8.29
CA ARG A 303 -2.14 22.18 -8.98
C ARG A 303 -1.55 20.85 -9.48
N LEU A 304 -2.35 19.78 -9.52
CA LEU A 304 -1.92 18.46 -9.99
C LEU A 304 -2.66 18.09 -11.28
N ASP A 305 -1.95 17.40 -12.17
CA ASP A 305 -2.49 16.83 -13.41
C ASP A 305 -2.95 15.38 -13.23
N ARG A 306 -3.06 14.89 -11.98
CA ARG A 306 -3.47 13.52 -11.65
C ARG A 306 -4.58 13.47 -10.61
N LEU A 307 -5.39 12.43 -10.72
CA LEU A 307 -6.42 12.07 -9.75
C LEU A 307 -6.19 10.66 -9.21
N GLY A 308 -6.42 10.48 -7.91
CA GLY A 308 -6.56 9.15 -7.32
C GLY A 308 -7.98 8.65 -7.53
N VAL A 309 -8.18 7.68 -8.41
CA VAL A 309 -9.50 7.18 -8.80
C VAL A 309 -9.67 5.71 -8.42
N PHE A 310 -10.90 5.32 -8.12
CA PHE A 310 -11.25 3.93 -7.83
C PHE A 310 -12.75 3.69 -7.95
N LEU A 311 -13.11 2.41 -7.96
CA LEU A 311 -14.49 1.95 -8.13
C LEU A 311 -15.09 1.41 -6.83
N PRO A 312 -16.43 1.27 -6.77
CA PRO A 312 -17.12 0.81 -5.58
C PRO A 312 -16.67 -0.61 -5.25
N TYR A 313 -16.17 -0.82 -4.04
CA TYR A 313 -15.55 -2.10 -3.65
C TYR A 313 -16.40 -2.93 -2.66
N THR A 314 -17.49 -2.37 -2.13
CA THR A 314 -18.46 -3.10 -1.30
C THR A 314 -19.88 -2.95 -1.86
N PRO A 315 -20.81 -3.87 -1.54
CA PRO A 315 -22.21 -3.72 -1.95
C PRO A 315 -22.82 -2.40 -1.47
N LEU A 316 -22.42 -1.93 -0.29
CA LEU A 316 -22.85 -0.65 0.27
C LEU A 316 -22.53 0.53 -0.66
N HIS A 317 -21.32 0.58 -1.23
CA HIS A 317 -20.93 1.63 -2.18
C HIS A 317 -21.69 1.49 -3.50
N VAL A 318 -21.86 0.25 -4.00
CA VAL A 318 -22.60 -0.01 -5.24
C VAL A 318 -24.04 0.50 -5.12
N MET A 319 -24.74 0.14 -4.05
CA MET A 319 -26.10 0.59 -3.79
C MET A 319 -26.19 2.11 -3.61
N LEU A 320 -25.22 2.74 -2.94
CA LEU A 320 -25.19 4.19 -2.81
C LEU A 320 -25.13 4.89 -4.19
N PHE A 321 -24.38 4.34 -5.14
CA PHE A 321 -24.32 4.83 -6.53
C PHE A 321 -25.56 4.53 -7.39
N GLU A 322 -26.56 3.82 -6.88
CA GLU A 322 -27.88 3.77 -7.50
C GLU A 322 -28.62 5.10 -7.30
N TYR A 323 -28.34 5.79 -6.18
CA TYR A 323 -28.95 7.07 -5.83
C TYR A 323 -28.05 8.29 -6.10
N LEU A 324 -26.76 8.08 -6.39
CA LEU A 324 -25.80 9.13 -6.75
C LEU A 324 -25.42 9.05 -8.23
N LYS A 325 -25.48 10.20 -8.92
CA LYS A 325 -25.03 10.34 -10.31
C LYS A 325 -23.58 10.84 -10.40
N ASN A 326 -23.19 11.72 -9.47
CA ASN A 326 -21.89 12.35 -9.45
C ASN A 326 -20.85 11.46 -8.73
N PRO A 327 -19.57 11.57 -9.10
CA PRO A 327 -18.49 10.97 -8.32
C PRO A 327 -18.41 11.56 -6.92
N MET A 328 -17.89 10.80 -5.96
CA MET A 328 -17.74 11.25 -4.57
C MET A 328 -16.29 11.23 -4.13
N VAL A 329 -15.90 12.24 -3.36
CA VAL A 329 -14.67 12.18 -2.58
C VAL A 329 -14.84 11.06 -1.56
N ALA A 330 -13.82 10.22 -1.40
CA ALA A 330 -13.76 9.18 -0.38
C ALA A 330 -12.35 9.16 0.20
N THR A 331 -12.12 9.97 1.23
CA THR A 331 -10.83 10.06 1.94
C THR A 331 -10.95 9.40 3.31
N SER A 332 -9.84 8.91 3.88
CA SER A 332 -9.83 8.35 5.23
C SER A 332 -10.43 9.33 6.25
N ALA A 333 -11.24 8.84 7.17
CA ALA A 333 -11.76 9.62 8.29
C ALA A 333 -10.74 9.56 9.43
N ASN A 334 -9.92 10.61 9.52
CA ASN A 334 -8.86 10.76 10.50
C ASN A 334 -8.53 12.26 10.67
N LEU A 335 -7.95 12.60 11.82
CA LEU A 335 -7.19 13.84 11.94
C LEU A 335 -5.91 13.72 11.10
N SER A 336 -5.43 14.83 10.54
CA SER A 336 -4.25 14.80 9.67
C SER A 336 -3.05 14.19 10.42
N GLY A 337 -2.45 13.15 9.85
CA GLY A 337 -1.32 12.41 10.45
C GLY A 337 -1.69 11.21 11.32
N GLU A 338 -2.96 11.06 11.72
CA GLU A 338 -3.41 9.89 12.50
C GLU A 338 -3.89 8.74 11.60
N PRO A 339 -3.92 7.48 12.10
CA PRO A 339 -4.53 6.36 11.39
C PRO A 339 -6.04 6.52 11.14
N ILE A 340 -6.57 5.72 10.21
CA ILE A 340 -8.01 5.69 9.92
C ILE A 340 -8.83 5.27 11.14
N LEU A 341 -9.88 6.04 11.45
CA LEU A 341 -10.83 5.71 12.52
C LEU A 341 -11.77 4.60 12.06
N TYR A 342 -12.08 3.65 12.94
CA TYR A 342 -12.94 2.51 12.64
C TYR A 342 -14.06 2.29 13.68
N ASP A 343 -14.00 2.99 14.81
CA ASP A 343 -15.07 3.06 15.83
C ASP A 343 -15.87 4.36 15.68
N ALA A 344 -17.20 4.26 15.64
CA ALA A 344 -18.10 5.40 15.51
C ALA A 344 -17.97 6.39 16.67
N LYS A 345 -17.68 5.94 17.90
CA LYS A 345 -17.45 6.81 19.07
C LYS A 345 -16.26 7.73 18.82
N GLN A 346 -15.15 7.18 18.30
CA GLN A 346 -13.96 7.95 17.96
C GLN A 346 -14.23 8.94 16.83
N VAL A 347 -15.04 8.54 15.84
CA VAL A 347 -15.45 9.44 14.75
C VAL A 347 -16.23 10.64 15.29
N VAL A 348 -17.19 10.42 16.19
CA VAL A 348 -17.96 11.50 16.82
C VAL A 348 -17.05 12.39 17.67
N GLU A 349 -16.20 11.81 18.49
CA GLU A 349 -15.28 12.54 19.37
C GLU A 349 -14.30 13.41 18.57
N LYS A 350 -13.65 12.84 17.56
CA LYS A 350 -12.55 13.51 16.84
C LYS A 350 -13.01 14.32 15.63
N LEU A 351 -14.12 13.98 14.98
CA LEU A 351 -14.53 14.56 13.69
C LEU A 351 -15.88 15.28 13.71
N SER A 352 -16.48 15.52 14.89
CA SER A 352 -17.73 16.31 15.03
C SER A 352 -17.66 17.73 14.46
N HIS A 353 -16.48 18.34 14.38
CA HIS A 353 -16.27 19.63 13.73
C HIS A 353 -16.16 19.54 12.19
N VAL A 354 -16.08 18.31 11.65
CA VAL A 354 -15.93 18.04 10.22
C VAL A 354 -17.25 17.61 9.59
N ILE A 355 -17.97 16.72 10.26
CA ILE A 355 -19.16 16.04 9.74
C ILE A 355 -20.42 16.39 10.52
N ASP A 356 -21.55 16.32 9.83
CA ASP A 356 -22.87 16.56 10.43
C ASP A 356 -23.65 15.24 10.65
N TYR A 357 -23.29 14.20 9.89
CA TYR A 357 -23.90 12.87 9.94
C TYR A 357 -22.84 11.78 9.80
N TYR A 358 -23.20 10.57 10.20
CA TYR A 358 -22.41 9.38 9.89
C TYR A 358 -23.27 8.14 9.60
N LEU A 359 -22.80 7.32 8.66
CA LEU A 359 -23.38 6.03 8.31
C LEU A 359 -22.52 4.93 8.96
N ASP A 360 -23.10 4.16 9.88
CA ASP A 360 -22.44 3.09 10.63
C ASP A 360 -23.23 1.78 10.52
N TYR A 361 -22.61 0.67 10.90
CA TYR A 361 -23.24 -0.64 10.99
C TYR A 361 -22.69 -1.45 12.17
N ASN A 362 -23.50 -2.37 12.69
CA ASN A 362 -23.21 -3.11 13.94
C ASN A 362 -22.23 -4.29 13.80
N ARG A 363 -21.67 -4.55 12.61
CA ARG A 363 -20.49 -5.41 12.46
C ARG A 363 -19.22 -4.65 12.85
N GLU A 364 -18.51 -5.16 13.84
CA GLU A 364 -17.22 -4.62 14.29
C GLU A 364 -16.15 -4.73 13.18
N ILE A 365 -15.33 -3.69 13.04
CA ILE A 365 -14.06 -3.72 12.30
C ILE A 365 -13.00 -4.05 13.35
N VAL A 366 -12.40 -5.24 13.24
CA VAL A 366 -11.44 -5.77 14.20
C VAL A 366 -10.03 -5.25 13.90
N ASN A 367 -9.68 -5.21 12.62
CA ASN A 367 -8.39 -4.74 12.15
C ASN A 367 -8.64 -3.64 11.13
N SER A 368 -8.19 -2.42 11.45
CA SER A 368 -8.28 -1.29 10.53
C SER A 368 -7.34 -1.49 9.33
N SER A 369 -7.75 -0.92 8.21
CA SER A 369 -6.98 -0.95 6.97
C SER A 369 -7.36 0.23 6.09
N ASP A 370 -6.38 1.04 5.75
CA ASP A 370 -6.48 2.07 4.71
C ASP A 370 -6.69 1.45 3.32
N ASP A 371 -7.11 2.25 2.33
CA ASP A 371 -7.15 1.83 0.92
C ASP A 371 -5.76 1.73 0.32
N SER A 372 -5.45 0.66 -0.42
CA SER A 372 -4.17 0.61 -1.16
C SER A 372 -4.10 1.70 -2.24
N VAL A 373 -2.90 2.20 -2.52
CA VAL A 373 -2.65 3.20 -3.58
C VAL A 373 -1.57 2.66 -4.51
N VAL A 374 -1.83 2.69 -5.81
CA VAL A 374 -0.92 2.24 -6.87
C VAL A 374 -0.80 3.28 -7.97
N GLN A 375 0.31 3.24 -8.69
CA GLN A 375 0.61 4.04 -9.87
C GLN A 375 1.22 3.13 -10.95
N PHE A 376 1.16 3.54 -12.21
CA PHE A 376 1.80 2.83 -13.31
C PHE A 376 2.76 3.73 -14.09
N VAL A 377 3.88 3.15 -14.49
CA VAL A 377 4.85 3.72 -15.44
C VAL A 377 4.99 2.72 -16.58
N GLY A 378 4.44 3.06 -17.76
CA GLY A 378 4.19 2.06 -18.80
C GLY A 378 3.36 0.90 -18.23
N ASP A 379 3.84 -0.33 -18.39
CA ASP A 379 3.20 -1.53 -17.85
C ASP A 379 3.64 -1.87 -16.41
N ALA A 380 4.63 -1.16 -15.87
CA ALA A 380 5.18 -1.45 -14.55
C ALA A 380 4.33 -0.80 -13.45
N ARG A 381 3.89 -1.62 -12.49
CA ARG A 381 3.21 -1.15 -11.28
C ARG A 381 4.22 -0.57 -10.30
N ILE A 382 3.84 0.53 -9.65
CA ILE A 382 4.49 1.10 -8.47
C ILE A 382 3.48 1.05 -7.32
N LEU A 383 3.84 0.36 -6.25
CA LEU A 383 3.03 0.31 -5.04
C LEU A 383 3.38 1.51 -4.14
N MET A 384 2.43 2.42 -3.96
CA MET A 384 2.62 3.63 -3.14
C MET A 384 2.24 3.37 -1.68
N ARG A 385 1.17 2.58 -1.48
CA ARG A 385 0.65 2.18 -0.18
C ARG A 385 0.06 0.77 -0.25
N SER A 386 0.63 -0.17 0.51
CA SER A 386 0.15 -1.54 0.65
C SER A 386 -0.81 -1.66 1.83
N SER A 387 -2.11 -1.84 1.57
CA SER A 387 -3.14 -1.92 2.63
C SER A 387 -4.34 -2.75 2.13
N ARG A 388 -5.58 -2.25 2.13
CA ARG A 388 -6.77 -3.02 1.75
C ARG A 388 -6.61 -3.65 0.36
N GLY A 389 -6.98 -4.92 0.22
CA GLY A 389 -6.85 -5.66 -1.04
C GLY A 389 -5.47 -6.27 -1.26
N ILE A 390 -4.42 -5.78 -0.61
CA ILE A 390 -3.04 -6.24 -0.85
C ILE A 390 -2.43 -6.85 0.42
N ALA A 391 -2.59 -6.17 1.56
CA ALA A 391 -2.01 -6.53 2.84
C ALA A 391 -3.06 -7.12 3.81
N PRO A 392 -2.68 -8.04 4.73
CA PRO A 392 -1.33 -8.58 4.93
C PRO A 392 -0.86 -9.39 3.73
N GLN A 393 0.35 -9.09 3.26
CA GLN A 393 0.92 -9.69 2.06
C GLN A 393 1.82 -10.84 2.48
N SER A 394 1.66 -12.00 1.87
CA SER A 394 2.48 -13.17 2.19
C SER A 394 3.30 -13.64 0.99
N PHE A 395 4.54 -14.00 1.25
CA PHE A 395 5.46 -14.58 0.27
C PHE A 395 6.16 -15.76 0.89
N ARG A 396 6.23 -16.88 0.17
CA ARG A 396 7.07 -18.01 0.59
C ARG A 396 8.52 -17.75 0.20
N PHE A 397 9.41 -18.11 1.11
CA PHE A 397 10.84 -17.95 0.99
C PHE A 397 11.51 -19.25 1.40
N VAL A 398 11.96 -20.04 0.43
CA VAL A 398 12.62 -21.31 0.72
C VAL A 398 14.09 -21.00 1.06
N GLY A 399 14.43 -21.16 2.34
CA GLY A 399 15.77 -20.93 2.87
C GLY A 399 15.98 -21.76 4.12
N GLU A 400 17.21 -21.80 4.61
CA GLU A 400 17.60 -22.62 5.78
C GLU A 400 17.32 -21.93 7.12
N ASP A 401 16.82 -20.69 7.09
CA ASP A 401 16.55 -19.91 8.30
C ASP A 401 15.27 -20.38 8.98
N GLU A 402 15.40 -20.89 10.20
CA GLU A 402 14.28 -21.36 11.04
C GLU A 402 13.86 -20.31 12.09
N ARG A 403 14.60 -19.20 12.22
CA ARG A 403 14.35 -18.19 13.25
C ARG A 403 13.05 -17.44 12.97
N LYS A 404 12.36 -17.04 14.03
CA LYS A 404 11.26 -16.06 13.98
C LYS A 404 11.83 -14.64 13.95
N ILE A 405 11.83 -14.00 12.79
CA ILE A 405 12.44 -12.68 12.60
C ILE A 405 11.36 -11.61 12.49
N LEU A 406 11.50 -10.52 13.24
CA LEU A 406 10.65 -9.33 13.17
C LEU A 406 11.44 -8.16 12.58
N CYS A 407 10.93 -7.52 11.54
CA CYS A 407 11.49 -6.32 10.95
C CYS A 407 10.54 -5.14 11.18
N VAL A 408 11.00 -4.13 11.92
CA VAL A 408 10.16 -3.03 12.41
C VAL A 408 10.03 -1.85 11.44
N GLY A 409 10.69 -1.91 10.29
CA GLY A 409 10.59 -0.91 9.22
C GLY A 409 11.29 0.41 9.56
N ALA A 410 10.89 1.47 8.85
CA ALA A 410 11.36 2.84 9.03
C ALA A 410 10.44 3.62 9.99
N HIS A 411 10.46 4.97 9.93
CA HIS A 411 9.58 5.83 10.74
C HIS A 411 8.41 6.41 9.95
N GLN A 412 8.67 6.84 8.71
CA GLN A 412 7.64 7.32 7.79
C GLN A 412 7.02 6.14 7.05
N LYS A 413 5.74 6.28 6.68
CA LYS A 413 4.97 5.28 5.90
C LYS A 413 5.17 3.84 6.41
N ASN A 414 5.29 3.68 7.73
CA ASN A 414 5.78 2.45 8.34
C ASN A 414 4.91 1.24 7.96
N ALA A 415 5.60 0.12 7.74
CA ALA A 415 5.06 -1.22 7.74
C ALA A 415 6.07 -2.13 8.43
N ILE A 416 5.59 -3.24 8.99
CA ILE A 416 6.42 -4.26 9.63
C ILE A 416 6.35 -5.56 8.83
N ALA A 417 7.40 -6.37 8.93
CA ALA A 417 7.43 -7.70 8.34
C ALA A 417 7.80 -8.74 9.40
N ILE A 418 7.21 -9.92 9.31
CA ILE A 418 7.63 -11.09 10.07
C ILE A 418 8.08 -12.20 9.13
N TYR A 419 9.00 -13.02 9.60
CA TYR A 419 9.39 -14.26 8.95
C TYR A 419 9.24 -15.41 9.94
N TRP A 420 8.50 -16.44 9.54
CA TRP A 420 8.30 -17.67 10.31
C TRP A 420 7.97 -18.81 9.34
N ASN A 421 8.48 -20.02 9.57
CA ASN A 421 8.18 -21.21 8.75
C ASN A 421 8.29 -20.95 7.23
N HIS A 422 9.38 -20.34 6.77
CA HIS A 422 9.59 -19.99 5.36
C HIS A 422 8.54 -19.04 4.76
N GLN A 423 7.77 -18.34 5.60
CA GLN A 423 6.75 -17.38 5.18
C GLN A 423 7.14 -15.98 5.65
N MET A 424 7.27 -15.05 4.70
CA MET A 424 7.33 -13.62 4.98
C MET A 424 5.91 -13.07 4.96
N VAL A 425 5.52 -12.34 6.01
CA VAL A 425 4.25 -11.61 6.06
C VAL A 425 4.51 -10.13 6.34
N ILE A 426 4.06 -9.28 5.42
CA ILE A 426 4.13 -7.82 5.53
C ILE A 426 2.80 -7.30 6.06
N SER A 427 2.83 -6.41 7.03
CA SER A 427 1.63 -5.78 7.59
C SER A 427 0.97 -4.82 6.58
N PRO A 428 -0.31 -4.50 6.78
CA PRO A 428 -0.88 -3.28 6.21
C PRO A 428 -0.09 -2.05 6.63
N TYR A 429 -0.19 -1.00 5.82
CA TYR A 429 0.31 0.35 6.10
C TYR A 429 -0.13 0.83 7.49
N ILE A 430 0.83 1.21 8.31
CA ILE A 430 0.60 1.78 9.65
C ILE A 430 0.58 3.31 9.56
N GLY A 431 1.51 3.88 8.79
CA GLY A 431 1.66 5.32 8.60
C GLY A 431 2.89 5.90 9.29
N ASP A 432 2.91 7.22 9.44
CA ASP A 432 4.03 7.92 10.06
C ASP A 432 3.94 7.77 11.58
N LEU A 433 5.02 7.33 12.22
CA LEU A 433 5.09 7.07 13.67
C LEU A 433 5.31 8.35 14.50
N ASP A 434 4.66 9.44 14.10
CA ASP A 434 4.77 10.77 14.72
C ASP A 434 3.73 11.04 15.81
N THR A 435 2.65 10.25 15.86
CA THR A 435 1.54 10.44 16.79
C THR A 435 1.40 9.24 17.71
N LEU A 436 0.85 9.47 18.91
CA LEU A 436 0.53 8.38 19.85
C LEU A 436 -0.39 7.34 19.20
N ALA A 437 -1.40 7.77 18.44
CA ALA A 437 -2.32 6.88 17.76
C ALA A 437 -1.63 5.98 16.71
N SER A 438 -0.62 6.50 15.99
CA SER A 438 0.19 5.71 15.06
C SER A 438 1.07 4.70 15.80
N CYS A 439 1.68 5.09 16.93
CA CYS A 439 2.49 4.21 17.76
C CYS A 439 1.66 3.09 18.40
N GLU A 440 0.45 3.40 18.89
CA GLU A 440 -0.50 2.40 19.41
C GLU A 440 -0.94 1.42 18.31
N LEU A 441 -1.14 1.90 17.07
CA LEU A 441 -1.45 1.01 15.94
C LEU A 441 -0.27 0.09 15.60
N PHE A 442 0.97 0.60 15.66
CA PHE A 442 2.18 -0.21 15.48
C PHE A 442 2.24 -1.34 16.51
N GLU A 443 2.06 -1.05 17.80
CA GLU A 443 2.05 -2.04 18.87
C GLU A 443 0.88 -3.03 18.73
N ALA A 444 -0.32 -2.53 18.39
CA ALA A 444 -1.47 -3.37 18.12
C ALA A 444 -1.25 -4.31 16.93
N MET A 445 -0.47 -3.91 15.92
CA MET A 445 -0.11 -4.76 14.78
C MET A 445 0.78 -5.93 15.21
N LEU A 446 1.74 -5.69 16.09
CA LEU A 446 2.61 -6.73 16.64
C LEU A 446 1.80 -7.75 17.46
N GLU A 447 0.89 -7.26 18.31
CA GLU A 447 -0.02 -8.13 19.07
C GLU A 447 -0.95 -8.94 18.15
N ARG A 448 -1.42 -8.36 17.04
CA ARG A 448 -2.20 -9.09 16.02
C ARG A 448 -1.38 -10.25 15.45
N PHE A 449 -0.13 -10.00 15.04
CA PHE A 449 0.74 -11.06 14.51
C PHE A 449 1.05 -12.15 15.54
N LYS A 450 1.28 -11.78 16.80
CA LYS A 450 1.40 -12.75 17.90
C LYS A 450 0.15 -13.64 18.00
N ARG A 451 -1.05 -13.04 18.00
CA ARG A 451 -2.32 -13.78 18.07
C ARG A 451 -2.60 -14.66 16.84
N PHE A 452 -2.21 -14.21 15.65
CA PHE A 452 -2.48 -14.89 14.39
C PHE A 452 -1.52 -16.04 14.14
N TYR A 453 -0.22 -15.84 14.37
CA TYR A 453 0.81 -16.79 13.93
C TYR A 453 1.55 -17.47 15.10
N ASN A 454 1.12 -17.22 16.35
CA ASN A 454 1.87 -17.65 17.54
C ASN A 454 3.35 -17.23 17.45
N PHE A 455 3.54 -15.99 17.01
CA PHE A 455 4.84 -15.44 16.67
C PHE A 455 5.44 -14.74 17.89
N GLU A 456 6.62 -15.21 18.29
CA GLU A 456 7.47 -14.56 19.29
C GLU A 456 8.85 -14.41 18.65
N PRO A 457 9.36 -13.17 18.47
CA PRO A 457 10.58 -12.96 17.71
C PRO A 457 11.81 -13.47 18.47
N GLU A 458 12.68 -14.16 17.75
CA GLU A 458 14.02 -14.55 18.20
C GLU A 458 15.09 -13.54 17.76
N LEU A 459 14.77 -12.75 16.73
CA LEU A 459 15.59 -11.67 16.20
C LEU A 459 14.71 -10.49 15.78
N ILE A 460 15.12 -9.28 16.14
CA ILE A 460 14.51 -8.05 15.65
C ILE A 460 15.47 -7.32 14.70
N VAL A 461 14.97 -6.76 13.61
CA VAL A 461 15.75 -5.93 12.68
C VAL A 461 15.13 -4.55 12.62
N ALA A 462 15.95 -3.52 12.78
CA ALA A 462 15.52 -2.13 12.80
C ALA A 462 16.41 -1.22 11.94
N ASP A 463 15.94 -0.01 11.67
CA ASP A 463 16.74 1.02 11.01
C ASP A 463 17.87 1.50 11.93
N LYS A 464 19.03 1.85 11.36
CA LYS A 464 20.16 2.44 12.10
C LYS A 464 19.84 3.79 12.76
N HIS A 465 18.79 4.50 12.34
CA HIS A 465 18.46 5.79 12.93
C HIS A 465 18.07 5.66 14.43
N PRO A 466 18.85 6.24 15.36
CA PRO A 466 18.70 5.95 16.79
C PRO A 466 17.47 6.59 17.45
N ARG A 467 16.84 7.57 16.79
CA ARG A 467 15.66 8.28 17.32
C ARG A 467 14.34 7.86 16.68
N TYR A 468 14.33 6.88 15.79
CA TYR A 468 13.06 6.36 15.27
C TYR A 468 12.30 5.63 16.37
N PHE A 469 10.98 5.82 16.43
CA PHE A 469 10.14 5.11 17.40
C PHE A 469 10.30 3.60 17.26
N SER A 470 10.27 3.08 16.03
CA SER A 470 10.45 1.66 15.72
C SER A 470 11.80 1.11 16.21
N THR A 471 12.90 1.84 16.01
CA THR A 471 14.24 1.45 16.51
C THR A 471 14.32 1.47 18.02
N GLN A 472 13.82 2.53 18.67
CA GLN A 472 13.79 2.62 20.14
C GLN A 472 12.90 1.54 20.76
N TRP A 473 11.78 1.22 20.11
CA TRP A 473 10.91 0.12 20.51
C TRP A 473 11.66 -1.22 20.42
N ALA A 474 12.34 -1.50 19.31
CA ALA A 474 13.10 -2.74 19.10
C ALA A 474 14.18 -2.95 20.17
N GLN A 475 14.93 -1.91 20.50
CA GLN A 475 15.99 -1.95 21.51
C GLN A 475 15.48 -2.27 22.93
N LYS A 476 14.23 -1.93 23.24
CA LYS A 476 13.62 -2.14 24.57
C LYS A 476 13.08 -3.55 24.78
N GLN A 477 13.05 -4.41 23.76
CA GLN A 477 12.41 -5.73 23.85
C GLN A 477 13.22 -6.78 24.61
N GLY A 478 14.52 -6.55 24.86
CA GLY A 478 15.39 -7.57 25.46
C GLY A 478 15.67 -8.79 24.55
N ILE A 479 15.37 -8.66 23.25
CA ILE A 479 15.59 -9.66 22.21
C ILE A 479 16.81 -9.24 21.37
N PRO A 480 17.64 -10.17 20.87
CA PRO A 480 18.73 -9.82 19.96
C PRO A 480 18.23 -8.98 18.79
N TYR A 481 18.97 -7.94 18.42
CA TYR A 481 18.60 -7.09 17.29
C TYR A 481 19.77 -6.74 16.36
N VAL A 482 19.44 -6.49 15.10
CA VAL A 482 20.37 -6.04 14.04
C VAL A 482 19.90 -4.70 13.50
N LEU A 483 20.83 -3.77 13.29
CA LEU A 483 20.56 -2.48 12.69
C LEU A 483 20.99 -2.46 11.22
N VAL A 484 20.09 -2.06 10.33
CA VAL A 484 20.32 -1.99 8.88
C VAL A 484 20.25 -0.53 8.43
N GLN A 485 21.18 -0.15 7.55
CA GLN A 485 21.20 1.20 7.00
C GLN A 485 20.02 1.41 6.05
N HIS A 486 19.39 2.58 6.14
CA HIS A 486 18.14 2.92 5.48
C HIS A 486 18.15 2.73 3.94
N HIS A 487 19.09 3.37 3.25
CA HIS A 487 19.21 3.33 1.78
C HIS A 487 19.60 1.95 1.27
N TYR A 488 20.44 1.25 2.02
CA TYR A 488 20.78 -0.14 1.77
C TYR A 488 19.56 -1.05 1.91
N ALA A 489 18.70 -0.83 2.92
CA ALA A 489 17.43 -1.57 3.05
C ALA A 489 16.47 -1.29 1.87
N HIS A 490 16.40 -0.06 1.34
CA HIS A 490 15.64 0.23 0.11
C HIS A 490 16.10 -0.64 -1.06
N ILE A 491 17.42 -0.72 -1.28
CA ILE A 491 17.99 -1.52 -2.36
C ILE A 491 17.75 -3.03 -2.13
N LEU A 492 17.97 -3.51 -0.91
CA LEU A 492 17.74 -4.92 -0.55
C LEU A 492 16.28 -5.34 -0.72
N SER A 493 15.33 -4.44 -0.48
CA SER A 493 13.90 -4.69 -0.72
C SER A 493 13.62 -4.99 -2.20
N ALA A 494 14.18 -4.18 -3.09
CA ALA A 494 14.09 -4.41 -4.53
C ALA A 494 14.84 -5.69 -4.98
N MET A 495 16.03 -5.95 -4.42
CA MET A 495 16.76 -7.19 -4.68
C MET A 495 15.96 -8.42 -4.25
N CYS A 496 15.28 -8.34 -3.10
CA CYS A 496 14.42 -9.41 -2.59
C CYS A 496 13.28 -9.73 -3.56
N GLU A 497 12.59 -8.72 -4.10
CA GLU A 497 11.49 -8.92 -5.05
C GLU A 497 11.97 -9.57 -6.35
N HIS A 498 13.13 -9.14 -6.85
CA HIS A 498 13.70 -9.61 -8.12
C HIS A 498 14.62 -10.82 -7.98
N LYS A 499 14.75 -11.40 -6.77
CA LYS A 499 15.59 -12.57 -6.47
C LYS A 499 17.06 -12.38 -6.85
N LEU A 500 17.60 -11.18 -6.63
CA LEU A 500 18.98 -10.83 -6.95
C LEU A 500 19.89 -11.13 -5.76
N ASN A 501 20.79 -12.10 -5.90
CA ASN A 501 21.75 -12.48 -4.86
C ASN A 501 23.18 -12.00 -5.16
N GLU A 502 23.43 -11.53 -6.38
CA GLU A 502 24.69 -10.97 -6.84
C GLU A 502 24.92 -9.52 -6.39
N THR A 503 26.15 -9.03 -6.56
CA THR A 503 26.47 -7.62 -6.38
C THR A 503 25.74 -6.76 -7.43
N VAL A 504 25.12 -5.68 -6.97
CA VAL A 504 24.37 -4.70 -7.77
C VAL A 504 24.92 -3.29 -7.59
N LEU A 505 24.62 -2.41 -8.54
CA LEU A 505 24.66 -0.97 -8.32
C LEU A 505 23.26 -0.52 -7.90
N GLY A 506 23.11 -0.23 -6.62
CA GLY A 506 21.90 0.34 -6.04
C GLY A 506 21.89 1.85 -6.11
N ILE A 507 20.77 2.43 -6.53
CA ILE A 507 20.51 3.86 -6.57
C ILE A 507 19.36 4.13 -5.60
N ALA A 508 19.68 4.80 -4.49
CA ALA A 508 18.76 5.09 -3.41
C ALA A 508 18.55 6.60 -3.27
N TRP A 509 17.51 7.12 -3.93
CA TRP A 509 17.17 8.54 -3.90
C TRP A 509 15.89 8.74 -3.08
N ASP A 510 16.01 9.53 -2.03
CA ASP A 510 14.99 9.66 -1.00
C ASP A 510 15.00 11.03 -0.34
N GLY A 511 14.04 11.28 0.56
CA GLY A 511 13.94 12.50 1.35
C GLY A 511 14.96 12.57 2.48
N THR A 512 15.00 11.59 3.37
CA THR A 512 15.91 11.60 4.52
C THR A 512 16.18 10.18 4.99
N GLY A 513 17.46 9.80 5.07
CA GLY A 513 17.86 8.62 5.81
C GLY A 513 19.15 8.85 6.60
N TYR A 514 19.32 8.09 7.67
CA TYR A 514 20.48 8.23 8.55
C TYR A 514 21.77 7.77 7.85
N GLY A 515 22.70 8.69 7.65
CA GLY A 515 24.06 8.40 7.19
C GLY A 515 24.95 7.95 8.34
N GLU A 516 25.86 7.01 8.06
CA GLU A 516 26.80 6.52 9.07
C GLU A 516 27.93 7.51 9.40
N ASP A 517 28.13 8.50 8.52
CA ASP A 517 29.05 9.62 8.68
C ASP A 517 28.44 10.78 9.48
N GLY A 518 27.24 10.59 10.06
CA GLY A 518 26.51 11.63 10.77
C GLY A 518 25.82 12.66 9.87
N THR A 519 25.85 12.46 8.55
CA THR A 519 25.10 13.27 7.58
C THR A 519 23.73 12.65 7.28
N ILE A 520 22.86 13.42 6.64
CA ILE A 520 21.56 12.94 6.15
C ILE A 520 21.75 12.52 4.69
N TRP A 521 21.50 11.25 4.41
CA TRP A 521 21.58 10.69 3.07
C TRP A 521 20.22 10.80 2.35
N GLY A 522 20.25 10.67 1.03
CA GLY A 522 19.06 10.64 0.17
C GLY A 522 19.35 10.80 -1.32
N GLY A 523 20.61 10.69 -1.73
CA GLY A 523 21.07 10.85 -3.10
C GLY A 523 22.22 9.90 -3.39
N GLU A 524 22.06 8.64 -3.02
CA GLU A 524 23.20 7.72 -2.89
C GLU A 524 23.27 6.70 -4.02
N PHE A 525 24.48 6.41 -4.46
CA PHE A 525 24.82 5.26 -5.30
C PHE A 525 25.68 4.31 -4.50
N LEU A 526 25.20 3.07 -4.32
CA LEU A 526 25.85 2.04 -3.53
C LEU A 526 26.18 0.83 -4.40
N VAL A 527 27.43 0.36 -4.37
CA VAL A 527 27.75 -1.00 -4.85
C VAL A 527 27.52 -1.92 -3.67
N CYS A 528 26.58 -2.86 -3.80
CA CYS A 528 26.18 -3.68 -2.65
C CYS A 528 25.69 -5.07 -3.03
N ASP A 529 25.77 -5.96 -2.06
CA ASP A 529 25.17 -7.29 -2.06
C ASP A 529 24.43 -7.48 -0.72
N ARG A 530 24.07 -8.70 -0.35
CA ARG A 530 23.38 -8.99 0.93
C ARG A 530 24.27 -8.84 2.16
N GLU A 531 25.59 -8.82 2.02
CA GLU A 531 26.53 -8.81 3.13
C GLU A 531 27.05 -7.40 3.41
N LYS A 532 27.35 -6.62 2.37
CA LYS A 532 27.99 -5.31 2.50
C LYS A 532 27.53 -4.34 1.42
N TYR A 533 27.82 -3.06 1.65
CA TYR A 533 27.70 -2.00 0.67
C TYR A 533 28.90 -1.06 0.74
N GLU A 534 29.19 -0.43 -0.38
CA GLU A 534 30.13 0.69 -0.49
C GLU A 534 29.40 1.88 -1.13
N ARG A 535 29.50 3.06 -0.52
CA ARG A 535 29.04 4.32 -1.13
C ARG A 535 30.04 4.72 -2.22
N VAL A 536 29.60 4.67 -3.48
CA VAL A 536 30.47 4.87 -4.65
C VAL A 536 30.23 6.18 -5.39
N ALA A 537 29.03 6.77 -5.25
CA ALA A 537 28.79 8.15 -5.63
C ALA A 537 27.67 8.78 -4.79
N TYR A 538 27.70 10.10 -4.64
CA TYR A 538 26.69 10.84 -3.89
C TYR A 538 26.62 12.31 -4.33
N PHE A 539 25.46 12.94 -4.11
CA PHE A 539 25.27 14.37 -4.34
C PHE A 539 26.05 15.19 -3.31
N GLU A 540 26.78 16.21 -3.77
CA GLU A 540 27.51 17.16 -2.90
C GLU A 540 26.61 17.64 -1.74
N PRO A 541 27.03 17.49 -0.47
CA PRO A 541 26.21 17.89 0.66
C PRO A 541 25.95 19.39 0.76
N PHE A 542 24.79 19.76 1.29
CA PHE A 542 24.42 21.13 1.68
C PHE A 542 23.77 21.13 3.07
N ALA A 543 23.60 22.30 3.67
CA ALA A 543 23.14 22.43 5.05
C ALA A 543 21.61 22.56 5.18
N LEU A 544 20.98 21.74 6.05
CA LEU A 544 19.58 21.94 6.43
C LEU A 544 19.47 22.95 7.56
N LEU A 545 19.24 24.22 7.23
CA LEU A 545 19.24 25.34 8.18
C LEU A 545 18.11 25.25 9.24
N GLY A 546 18.46 24.70 10.41
CA GLY A 546 17.53 24.43 11.50
C GLY A 546 16.96 23.01 11.50
N GLY A 547 17.58 22.07 10.78
CA GLY A 547 17.16 20.66 10.71
C GLY A 547 15.74 20.51 10.16
N ASP A 548 14.85 19.89 10.92
CA ASP A 548 13.46 19.63 10.53
C ASP A 548 12.67 20.89 10.17
N ALA A 549 13.08 22.07 10.67
CA ALA A 549 12.48 23.33 10.29
C ALA A 549 12.61 23.61 8.79
N SER A 550 13.70 23.17 8.14
CA SER A 550 13.90 23.28 6.70
C SER A 550 13.00 22.35 5.88
N ILE A 551 12.49 21.27 6.48
CA ILE A 551 11.57 20.33 5.82
C ILE A 551 10.16 20.93 5.77
N LYS A 552 9.79 21.73 6.78
CA LYS A 552 8.50 22.44 6.83
C LYS A 552 8.52 23.73 6.02
N ASP A 553 9.61 24.49 6.12
CA ASP A 553 9.86 25.75 5.40
C ASP A 553 11.00 25.55 4.39
N ILE A 554 10.65 25.06 3.21
CA ILE A 554 11.59 24.61 2.18
C ILE A 554 12.38 25.76 1.54
N LYS A 555 11.96 27.02 1.74
CA LYS A 555 12.75 28.19 1.33
C LYS A 555 14.13 28.22 1.99
N ARG A 556 14.25 27.63 3.18
CA ARG A 556 15.53 27.52 3.90
C ARG A 556 16.53 26.62 3.18
N ILE A 557 16.03 25.60 2.48
CA ILE A 557 16.86 24.71 1.65
C ILE A 557 17.37 25.49 0.45
N LEU A 558 16.49 26.23 -0.24
CA LEU A 558 16.89 27.12 -1.33
C LEU A 558 17.95 28.15 -0.87
N ALA A 559 17.76 28.76 0.30
CA ALA A 559 18.72 29.70 0.87
C ALA A 559 20.11 29.08 1.08
N SER A 560 20.19 27.87 1.67
CA SER A 560 21.47 27.19 1.82
C SER A 560 22.16 26.93 0.48
N LEU A 561 21.41 26.49 -0.53
CA LEU A 561 21.95 26.14 -1.84
C LEU A 561 22.43 27.38 -2.62
N LEU A 562 21.67 28.48 -2.55
CA LEU A 562 22.08 29.74 -3.18
C LEU A 562 23.28 30.36 -2.48
N TRP A 563 23.37 30.32 -1.15
CA TRP A 563 24.57 30.80 -0.44
C TRP A 563 25.81 29.96 -0.72
N ASP A 564 25.68 28.64 -0.85
CA ASP A 564 26.80 27.78 -1.25
C ASP A 564 27.27 28.10 -2.68
N ALA A 565 26.34 28.47 -3.58
CA ALA A 565 26.63 28.71 -5.00
C ALA A 565 27.13 30.14 -5.32
N LEU A 566 26.58 31.16 -4.66
CA LEU A 566 26.79 32.58 -4.97
C LEU A 566 27.41 33.38 -3.81
N GLY A 567 27.56 32.80 -2.62
CA GLY A 567 27.95 33.56 -1.43
C GLY A 567 26.94 34.67 -1.11
N GLU A 568 27.43 35.84 -0.68
CA GLU A 568 26.57 36.97 -0.26
C GLU A 568 25.71 37.55 -1.39
N ASP A 569 26.10 37.34 -2.65
CA ASP A 569 25.33 37.80 -3.81
C ASP A 569 23.95 37.11 -3.90
N ALA A 570 23.80 35.94 -3.26
CA ALA A 570 22.51 35.24 -3.12
C ALA A 570 21.45 36.08 -2.40
N ASN A 571 21.86 37.01 -1.53
CA ASN A 571 20.93 37.81 -0.72
C ASN A 571 19.97 38.64 -1.59
N ALA A 572 20.40 39.08 -2.77
CA ALA A 572 19.56 39.84 -3.69
C ALA A 572 18.35 39.02 -4.16
N VAL A 573 18.54 37.73 -4.44
CA VAL A 573 17.47 36.80 -4.84
C VAL A 573 16.66 36.37 -3.63
N LEU A 574 17.30 36.08 -2.50
CA LEU A 574 16.62 35.57 -1.30
C LEU A 574 15.67 36.57 -0.64
N LEU A 575 15.86 37.87 -0.87
CA LEU A 575 14.92 38.92 -0.43
C LEU A 575 13.55 38.83 -1.13
N GLU A 576 13.41 38.07 -2.22
CA GLU A 576 12.09 37.77 -2.82
C GLU A 576 11.27 36.78 -1.97
N TYR A 577 11.93 35.98 -1.14
CA TYR A 577 11.34 34.86 -0.38
C TYR A 577 11.28 35.10 1.13
N PHE A 578 12.11 36.02 1.62
CA PHE A 578 12.28 36.33 3.03
C PHE A 578 12.25 37.84 3.27
N ASP A 579 11.65 38.26 4.39
CA ASP A 579 11.89 39.62 4.88
C ASP A 579 13.36 39.79 5.31
N ALA A 580 13.85 41.04 5.25
CA ALA A 580 15.27 41.34 5.49
C ALA A 580 15.77 40.91 6.89
N LEU A 581 14.90 40.93 7.91
CA LEU A 581 15.28 40.51 9.26
C LEU A 581 15.34 38.98 9.38
N ALA A 582 14.37 38.27 8.80
CA ALA A 582 14.39 36.81 8.71
C ALA A 582 15.60 36.32 7.94
N LEU A 583 15.90 36.92 6.79
CA LEU A 583 17.07 36.57 5.98
C LEU A 583 18.38 36.77 6.77
N LYS A 584 18.53 37.92 7.44
CA LYS A 584 19.71 38.20 8.28
C LYS A 584 19.89 37.18 9.40
N ARG A 585 18.81 36.77 10.07
CA ARG A 585 18.86 35.71 11.10
C ARG A 585 19.24 34.36 10.51
N LEU A 586 18.65 33.99 9.38
CA LEU A 586 18.94 32.73 8.70
C LEU A 586 20.38 32.69 8.19
N HIS A 587 20.90 33.80 7.69
CA HIS A 587 22.29 33.92 7.27
C HIS A 587 23.28 33.72 8.45
N GLN A 588 22.93 34.20 9.65
CA GLN A 588 23.72 33.89 10.86
C GLN A 588 23.71 32.39 11.20
N VAL A 589 22.57 31.71 11.02
CA VAL A 589 22.45 30.26 11.21
C VAL A 589 23.34 29.52 10.22
N TYR A 590 23.35 29.93 8.95
CA TYR A 590 24.21 29.41 7.90
C TYR A 590 25.70 29.59 8.24
N HIS A 591 26.15 30.83 8.47
CA HIS A 591 27.57 31.13 8.73
C HIS A 591 28.09 30.47 10.02
N LYS A 592 27.27 30.41 11.07
CA LYS A 592 27.67 29.79 12.35
C LYS A 592 27.41 28.28 12.41
N LYS A 593 26.80 27.69 11.37
CA LYS A 593 26.45 26.25 11.30
C LYS A 593 25.62 25.77 12.50
N ILE A 594 24.71 26.61 13.00
CA ILE A 594 23.91 26.30 14.20
C ILE A 594 22.74 25.38 13.82
N ASN A 595 22.72 24.16 14.35
CA ASN A 595 21.65 23.18 14.05
C ASN A 595 21.45 22.99 12.53
N SER A 596 22.57 22.88 11.80
CA SER A 596 22.60 22.81 10.34
C SER A 596 23.26 21.50 9.88
N PRO A 597 22.61 20.33 10.09
CA PRO A 597 23.17 19.07 9.63
C PRO A 597 23.35 19.07 8.11
N LEU A 598 24.40 18.41 7.64
CA LEU A 598 24.66 18.25 6.21
C LEU A 598 23.77 17.17 5.61
N CYS A 599 23.35 17.38 4.37
CA CYS A 599 22.39 16.56 3.67
C CYS A 599 22.76 16.39 2.20
N SER A 600 22.72 15.16 1.69
CA SER A 600 22.91 14.79 0.27
C SER A 600 21.60 14.33 -0.40
N SER A 601 20.44 14.65 0.17
CA SER A 601 19.14 14.19 -0.32
C SER A 601 18.71 14.84 -1.64
N VAL A 602 18.36 14.00 -2.61
CA VAL A 602 17.69 14.42 -3.85
C VAL A 602 16.27 14.90 -3.57
N GLY A 603 15.54 14.28 -2.63
CA GLY A 603 14.21 14.75 -2.23
C GLY A 603 14.21 16.19 -1.71
N ARG A 604 15.25 16.59 -0.96
CA ARG A 604 15.43 17.98 -0.53
C ARG A 604 15.83 18.93 -1.67
N LEU A 605 16.46 18.43 -2.74
CA LEU A 605 16.67 19.23 -3.96
C LEU A 605 15.35 19.52 -4.68
N PHE A 606 14.44 18.54 -4.76
CA PHE A 606 13.08 18.77 -5.26
C PHE A 606 12.38 19.89 -4.47
N ASP A 607 12.55 19.92 -3.15
CA ASP A 607 11.98 20.98 -2.31
C ASP A 607 12.53 22.37 -2.68
N ALA A 608 13.84 22.55 -2.82
CA ALA A 608 14.40 23.83 -3.25
C ALA A 608 13.95 24.24 -4.66
N VAL A 609 13.89 23.29 -5.60
CA VAL A 609 13.43 23.54 -6.97
C VAL A 609 11.95 23.92 -6.99
N ALA A 610 11.11 23.30 -6.14
CA ALA A 610 9.69 23.63 -6.05
C ALA A 610 9.45 25.08 -5.63
N VAL A 611 10.31 25.65 -4.77
CA VAL A 611 10.26 27.08 -4.42
C VAL A 611 10.49 27.95 -5.65
N LEU A 612 11.52 27.64 -6.44
CA LEU A 612 11.81 28.36 -7.70
C LEU A 612 10.69 28.19 -8.74
N CYS A 613 9.96 27.07 -8.69
CA CYS A 613 8.78 26.82 -9.52
C CYS A 613 7.48 27.46 -8.97
N GLY A 614 7.55 28.26 -7.89
CA GLY A 614 6.44 29.06 -7.37
C GLY A 614 5.72 28.49 -6.14
N LEU A 615 6.29 27.51 -5.44
CA LEU A 615 5.76 27.06 -4.14
C LEU A 615 6.19 28.05 -3.03
N GLU A 616 5.24 28.54 -2.24
CA GLU A 616 5.45 29.62 -1.25
C GLU A 616 6.36 29.26 -0.05
N GLY A 617 6.76 27.99 0.04
CA GLY A 617 7.72 27.50 1.02
C GLY A 617 7.17 26.58 2.10
N GLU A 618 5.86 26.56 2.33
CA GLU A 618 5.25 25.62 3.27
C GLU A 618 4.73 24.37 2.54
N VAL A 619 5.30 23.22 2.91
CA VAL A 619 4.85 21.92 2.40
C VAL A 619 3.80 21.35 3.33
N SER A 620 2.64 21.00 2.79
CA SER A 620 1.50 20.49 3.58
C SER A 620 1.45 18.97 3.67
N TYR A 621 2.21 18.25 2.84
CA TYR A 621 2.38 16.81 2.91
C TYR A 621 3.66 16.33 2.22
N ASP A 622 4.16 15.18 2.67
CA ASP A 622 5.32 14.56 2.07
C ASP A 622 5.12 14.23 0.58
N GLY A 623 6.06 14.65 -0.26
CA GLY A 623 6.02 14.49 -1.72
C GLY A 623 5.31 15.60 -2.50
N GLU A 624 4.82 16.68 -1.86
CA GLU A 624 4.15 17.80 -2.55
C GLU A 624 5.04 18.43 -3.64
N SER A 625 6.30 18.73 -3.31
CA SER A 625 7.29 19.29 -4.24
C SER A 625 7.53 18.40 -5.45
N GLY A 626 7.61 17.08 -5.22
CA GLY A 626 7.78 16.08 -6.27
C GLY A 626 6.63 16.06 -7.26
N LEU A 627 5.40 16.11 -6.77
CA LEU A 627 4.19 16.12 -7.61
C LEU A 627 4.02 17.45 -8.37
N LEU A 628 4.36 18.59 -7.75
CA LEU A 628 4.35 19.89 -8.42
C LEU A 628 5.32 19.91 -9.60
N ILE A 629 6.57 19.49 -9.38
CA ILE A 629 7.61 19.43 -10.41
C ILE A 629 7.19 18.47 -11.52
N GLU A 630 6.56 17.34 -11.17
CA GLU A 630 6.04 16.39 -12.14
C GLU A 630 5.03 17.02 -13.11
N GLY A 631 4.06 17.77 -12.57
CA GLY A 631 3.00 18.43 -13.37
C GLY A 631 3.50 19.60 -14.23
N LEU A 632 4.70 20.12 -13.96
CA LEU A 632 5.33 21.19 -14.72
C LEU A 632 6.23 20.69 -15.86
N PHE A 633 6.48 19.38 -15.93
CA PHE A 633 7.39 18.80 -16.92
C PHE A 633 6.86 18.97 -18.35
N ASN A 634 7.73 19.46 -19.23
CA ASN A 634 7.46 19.59 -20.66
C ASN A 634 8.41 18.67 -21.47
N PRO A 635 7.87 17.62 -22.13
CA PRO A 635 8.69 16.66 -22.88
C PRO A 635 9.39 17.25 -24.11
N SER A 636 9.03 18.45 -24.57
CA SER A 636 9.74 19.12 -25.67
C SER A 636 11.09 19.69 -25.24
N ILE A 637 11.29 19.94 -23.95
CA ILE A 637 12.53 20.49 -23.39
C ILE A 637 13.50 19.33 -23.16
N ARG A 638 14.62 19.34 -23.89
CA ARG A 638 15.64 18.27 -23.87
C ARG A 638 16.93 18.67 -23.15
N GLU A 639 17.07 19.95 -22.83
CA GLU A 639 18.25 20.48 -22.15
C GLU A 639 18.31 20.01 -20.69
N HIS A 640 19.50 20.03 -20.12
CA HIS A 640 19.75 19.83 -18.70
C HIS A 640 20.67 20.94 -18.18
N TYR A 641 20.81 21.04 -16.86
CA TYR A 641 21.72 21.97 -16.21
C TYR A 641 23.14 21.41 -16.13
N THR A 642 24.10 22.31 -15.90
CA THR A 642 25.52 21.94 -15.73
C THR A 642 25.74 21.19 -14.41
N VAL A 643 26.51 20.10 -14.47
CA VAL A 643 26.95 19.33 -13.30
C VAL A 643 28.40 18.88 -13.48
N THR A 644 29.08 18.58 -12.39
CA THR A 644 30.48 18.11 -12.39
C THR A 644 30.61 16.83 -11.58
N PHE A 645 31.58 15.99 -11.93
CA PHE A 645 31.86 14.74 -11.22
C PHE A 645 33.29 14.77 -10.69
N ARG A 646 33.44 14.67 -9.36
CA ARG A 646 34.74 14.68 -8.66
C ARG A 646 34.87 13.43 -7.81
N GLU A 647 35.63 12.45 -8.28
CA GLU A 647 35.73 11.13 -7.63
C GLU A 647 34.35 10.50 -7.39
N LYS A 648 33.88 10.52 -6.12
CA LYS A 648 32.58 10.02 -5.68
C LYS A 648 31.51 11.13 -5.58
N GLU A 649 31.89 12.40 -5.60
CA GLU A 649 30.97 13.51 -5.39
C GLU A 649 30.42 14.07 -6.72
N ILE A 650 29.12 14.34 -6.75
CA ILE A 650 28.40 14.98 -7.85
C ILE A 650 28.17 16.43 -7.46
N GLY A 651 28.92 17.35 -8.06
CA GLY A 651 28.78 18.78 -7.86
C GLY A 651 27.70 19.36 -8.76
N TYR A 652 26.58 19.78 -8.17
CA TYR A 652 25.39 20.26 -8.89
C TYR A 652 25.03 21.71 -8.57
N LYS A 653 25.64 22.33 -7.55
CA LYS A 653 25.17 23.62 -7.02
C LYS A 653 25.14 24.75 -8.06
N VAL A 654 25.99 24.68 -9.09
CA VAL A 654 25.98 25.59 -10.25
C VAL A 654 24.63 25.61 -10.97
N MET A 655 23.86 24.51 -10.95
CA MET A 655 22.53 24.45 -11.55
C MET A 655 21.58 25.48 -10.96
N PHE A 656 21.71 25.83 -9.68
CA PHE A 656 20.83 26.82 -9.06
C PHE A 656 21.11 28.24 -9.58
N ILE A 657 22.34 28.53 -10.02
CA ILE A 657 22.68 29.79 -10.69
C ILE A 657 22.02 29.86 -12.07
N GLU A 658 21.97 28.73 -12.78
CA GLU A 658 21.30 28.63 -14.08
C GLU A 658 19.75 28.72 -13.92
N MET A 659 19.18 28.10 -12.88
CA MET A 659 17.74 28.14 -12.61
C MET A 659 17.22 29.55 -12.31
N ILE A 660 17.95 30.36 -11.54
CA ILE A 660 17.54 31.76 -11.26
C ILE A 660 17.56 32.64 -12.52
N GLN A 661 18.29 32.24 -13.56
CA GLN A 661 18.31 32.93 -14.86
C GLN A 661 17.13 32.50 -15.74
N ASP A 662 16.78 31.21 -15.73
CA ASP A 662 15.69 30.66 -16.54
C ASP A 662 14.32 31.23 -16.14
N LYS A 663 14.06 31.40 -14.84
CA LYS A 663 12.83 31.98 -14.21
C LYS A 663 11.49 31.30 -14.51
N GLU A 664 11.35 30.59 -15.61
CA GLU A 664 10.11 29.95 -16.03
C GLU A 664 9.95 28.57 -15.37
N PRO A 665 8.88 28.32 -14.58
CA PRO A 665 8.73 27.09 -13.80
C PRO A 665 8.78 25.78 -14.60
N SER A 666 8.18 25.74 -15.80
CA SER A 666 8.16 24.53 -16.63
C SER A 666 9.54 24.20 -17.19
N LEU A 667 10.30 25.22 -17.62
CA LEU A 667 11.69 25.12 -18.05
C LEU A 667 12.58 24.63 -16.92
N ILE A 668 12.44 25.21 -15.72
CA ILE A 668 13.20 24.82 -14.53
C ILE A 668 12.93 23.37 -14.16
N ALA A 669 11.67 22.98 -14.01
CA ALA A 669 11.27 21.62 -13.67
C ALA A 669 11.77 20.60 -14.71
N SER A 670 11.66 20.94 -16.00
CA SER A 670 12.07 20.05 -17.10
C SER A 670 13.58 19.84 -17.15
N LYS A 671 14.37 20.94 -17.12
CA LYS A 671 15.83 20.85 -17.08
C LYS A 671 16.32 20.15 -15.82
N PHE A 672 15.68 20.37 -14.67
CA PHE A 672 16.02 19.67 -13.42
C PHE A 672 15.84 18.15 -13.53
N LEU A 673 14.67 17.68 -13.98
CA LEU A 673 14.44 16.24 -14.16
C LEU A 673 15.40 15.64 -15.19
N ASN A 674 15.65 16.34 -16.30
CA ASN A 674 16.64 15.93 -17.29
C ASN A 674 18.06 15.86 -16.70
N THR A 675 18.41 16.75 -15.78
CA THR A 675 19.70 16.76 -15.07
C THR A 675 19.85 15.53 -14.18
N LEU A 676 18.80 15.14 -13.46
CA LEU A 676 18.82 13.91 -12.66
C LEU A 676 19.01 12.67 -13.55
N VAL A 677 18.31 12.61 -14.68
CA VAL A 677 18.49 11.53 -15.66
C VAL A 677 19.92 11.51 -16.21
N TYR A 678 20.49 12.67 -16.52
CA TYR A 678 21.88 12.79 -16.95
C TYR A 678 22.86 12.28 -15.90
N ILE A 679 22.74 12.73 -14.64
CA ILE A 679 23.56 12.27 -13.52
C ILE A 679 23.45 10.74 -13.36
N PHE A 680 22.23 10.20 -13.40
CA PHE A 680 22.02 8.77 -13.30
C PHE A 680 22.80 8.03 -14.39
N ASN A 681 22.71 8.48 -15.65
CA ASN A 681 23.41 7.85 -16.77
C ASN A 681 24.93 7.88 -16.61
N GLU A 682 25.50 9.05 -16.32
CA GLU A 682 26.94 9.23 -16.15
C GLU A 682 27.52 8.36 -15.02
N VAL A 683 26.80 8.23 -13.92
CA VAL A 683 27.26 7.39 -12.80
C VAL A 683 27.08 5.91 -13.13
N THR A 684 25.91 5.51 -13.65
CA THR A 684 25.61 4.08 -13.87
C THR A 684 26.46 3.42 -14.94
N GLN A 685 26.88 4.17 -15.97
CA GLN A 685 27.78 3.68 -17.03
C GLN A 685 29.18 3.30 -16.51
N LYS A 686 29.61 3.84 -15.36
CA LYS A 686 30.94 3.54 -14.78
C LYS A 686 31.02 2.17 -14.10
N TYR A 687 29.88 1.49 -13.90
CA TYR A 687 29.84 0.23 -13.16
C TYR A 687 29.19 -0.88 -14.00
N PRO A 688 29.72 -2.12 -13.99
CA PRO A 688 29.21 -3.21 -14.82
C PRO A 688 28.08 -4.04 -14.16
N TYR A 689 27.58 -3.62 -12.99
CA TYR A 689 26.57 -4.37 -12.22
C TYR A 689 25.14 -4.08 -12.67
N LYS A 690 24.20 -5.00 -12.40
CA LYS A 690 22.76 -4.72 -12.57
C LYS A 690 22.33 -3.49 -11.76
N LYS A 691 21.40 -2.70 -12.29
CA LYS A 691 20.95 -1.44 -11.68
C LYS A 691 19.68 -1.66 -10.88
N VAL A 692 19.76 -1.43 -9.58
CA VAL A 692 18.62 -1.53 -8.66
C VAL A 692 18.23 -0.14 -8.20
N VAL A 693 16.97 0.24 -8.37
CA VAL A 693 16.45 1.59 -8.12
C VAL A 693 15.39 1.53 -7.01
N ALA A 694 15.56 2.32 -5.96
CA ALA A 694 14.64 2.37 -4.83
C ALA A 694 14.70 3.72 -4.07
N GLY A 695 13.75 3.97 -3.17
CA GLY A 695 13.64 5.22 -2.42
C GLY A 695 12.49 6.12 -2.90
N GLY A 696 12.03 7.01 -2.02
CA GLY A 696 10.81 7.80 -2.23
C GLY A 696 10.82 8.72 -3.45
N VAL A 697 12.00 9.16 -3.93
CA VAL A 697 12.08 10.04 -5.11
C VAL A 697 11.61 9.33 -6.39
N PHE A 698 11.81 8.02 -6.50
CA PHE A 698 11.38 7.23 -7.66
C PHE A 698 9.87 6.97 -7.70
N GLN A 699 9.12 7.49 -6.72
CA GLN A 699 7.66 7.62 -6.84
C GLN A 699 7.25 8.67 -7.89
N ASN A 700 8.14 9.62 -8.22
CA ASN A 700 7.93 10.58 -9.32
C ASN A 700 7.83 9.82 -10.64
N ARG A 701 6.63 9.82 -11.24
CA ARG A 701 6.32 9.04 -12.44
C ARG A 701 7.18 9.50 -13.61
N THR A 702 7.27 10.81 -13.82
CA THR A 702 7.99 11.39 -14.95
C THR A 702 9.47 11.06 -14.90
N LEU A 703 10.11 11.15 -13.73
CA LEU A 703 11.50 10.77 -13.56
C LEU A 703 11.71 9.29 -13.89
N LEU A 704 10.89 8.39 -13.32
CA LEU A 704 11.05 6.97 -13.58
C LEU A 704 10.75 6.62 -15.05
N GLU A 705 9.75 7.24 -15.67
CA GLU A 705 9.42 7.09 -17.10
C GLU A 705 10.61 7.50 -17.97
N GLN A 706 11.21 8.67 -17.73
CA GLN A 706 12.42 9.11 -18.44
C GLN A 706 13.62 8.18 -18.26
N LEU A 707 13.77 7.57 -17.07
CA LEU A 707 14.83 6.60 -16.81
C LEU A 707 14.60 5.27 -17.53
N LEU A 708 13.35 4.88 -17.79
CA LEU A 708 13.00 3.63 -18.47
C LEU A 708 13.00 3.78 -20.00
N GLU A 709 12.53 4.89 -20.55
CA GLU A 709 12.42 5.11 -22.01
C GLU A 709 13.77 5.10 -22.74
N LYS A 710 14.86 5.48 -22.05
CA LYS A 710 16.17 5.76 -22.67
C LYS A 710 17.23 4.69 -22.35
N ARG A 711 16.84 3.42 -22.15
CA ARG A 711 17.79 2.37 -21.78
C ARG A 711 17.58 1.06 -22.52
N GLU A 712 18.71 0.47 -22.92
CA GLU A 712 18.80 -0.93 -23.34
C GLU A 712 18.91 -1.87 -22.11
N GLU A 713 19.55 -1.41 -21.04
CA GLU A 713 19.71 -2.20 -19.81
C GLU A 713 18.45 -2.16 -18.93
N LYS A 714 18.06 -3.32 -18.42
CA LYS A 714 16.93 -3.46 -17.49
C LYS A 714 17.24 -2.81 -16.13
N LEU A 715 16.35 -1.92 -15.69
CA LEU A 715 16.31 -1.42 -14.31
C LEU A 715 15.43 -2.33 -13.44
N TYR A 716 15.88 -2.60 -12.21
CA TYR A 716 15.16 -3.39 -11.24
C TYR A 716 14.64 -2.48 -10.12
N PHE A 717 13.33 -2.43 -9.92
CA PHE A 717 12.70 -1.66 -8.84
C PHE A 717 11.45 -2.40 -8.32
N PRO A 718 10.99 -2.13 -7.09
CA PRO A 718 9.84 -2.85 -6.50
C PRO A 718 8.52 -2.63 -7.26
N HIS A 719 7.74 -3.70 -7.46
CA HIS A 719 6.40 -3.65 -8.08
C HIS A 719 5.29 -4.12 -7.13
N ASN A 720 5.61 -5.07 -6.27
CA ASN A 720 4.72 -5.71 -5.31
C ASN A 720 5.02 -5.28 -3.87
N ILE A 721 6.21 -4.74 -3.64
CA ILE A 721 6.61 -4.08 -2.41
C ILE A 721 6.61 -2.57 -2.65
N ALA A 722 6.35 -1.78 -1.60
CA ALA A 722 6.38 -0.33 -1.73
C ALA A 722 7.79 0.16 -2.06
N ILE A 723 7.93 1.06 -3.05
CA ILE A 723 9.23 1.64 -3.44
C ILE A 723 9.77 2.66 -2.43
N ASN A 724 8.90 3.14 -1.55
CA ASN A 724 9.20 4.06 -0.46
C ASN A 724 9.42 3.31 0.87
N ASP A 725 9.47 4.05 1.99
CA ASP A 725 9.73 3.52 3.34
C ASP A 725 8.87 2.33 3.76
N GLY A 726 7.68 2.17 3.19
CA GLY A 726 6.84 0.98 3.42
C GLY A 726 7.51 -0.33 3.02
N GLY A 727 8.52 -0.29 2.14
CA GLY A 727 9.31 -1.45 1.71
C GLY A 727 10.54 -1.74 2.57
N ILE A 728 10.93 -0.85 3.49
CA ILE A 728 12.17 -1.00 4.27
C ILE A 728 12.17 -2.27 5.13
N CYS A 729 11.01 -2.67 5.66
CA CYS A 729 10.88 -3.89 6.46
C CYS A 729 11.28 -5.15 5.68
N VAL A 730 11.08 -5.18 4.36
CA VAL A 730 11.49 -6.31 3.51
C VAL A 730 13.00 -6.32 3.30
N GLY A 731 13.60 -5.15 3.04
CA GLY A 731 15.05 -5.03 2.93
C GLY A 731 15.78 -5.41 4.22
N GLN A 732 15.24 -5.00 5.37
CA GLN A 732 15.68 -5.43 6.70
C GLN A 732 15.65 -6.95 6.84
N LEU A 733 14.58 -7.61 6.38
CA LEU A 733 14.47 -9.05 6.44
C LEU A 733 15.49 -9.73 5.51
N TYR A 734 15.55 -9.30 4.25
CA TYR A 734 16.44 -9.89 3.25
C TYR A 734 17.92 -9.79 3.63
N LYS A 735 18.29 -8.77 4.42
CA LYS A 735 19.62 -8.62 5.00
C LYS A 735 20.03 -9.78 5.92
N VAL A 736 19.11 -10.32 6.71
CA VAL A 736 19.43 -11.25 7.81
C VAL A 736 19.08 -12.71 7.51
N LEU A 737 18.27 -12.97 6.48
CA LEU A 737 17.88 -14.32 6.08
C LEU A 737 19.10 -15.15 5.62
N GLN A 738 19.19 -16.40 6.03
CA GLN A 738 20.24 -17.32 5.58
C GLN A 738 19.93 -17.94 4.20
N ASN A 739 20.97 -18.28 3.43
CA ASN A 739 20.99 -18.96 2.12
C ASN A 739 19.62 -19.29 1.51
N SER A 740 19.25 -18.56 0.46
CA SER A 740 17.85 -18.41 0.08
C SER A 740 17.64 -18.62 -1.41
N THR A 741 16.74 -19.53 -1.77
CA THR A 741 16.31 -19.76 -3.16
C THR A 741 14.79 -19.70 -3.22
N TYR A 742 14.21 -18.67 -3.81
CA TYR A 742 12.75 -18.47 -3.86
C TYR A 742 12.01 -19.44 -4.79
N LEU A 743 10.90 -20.01 -4.33
CA LEU A 743 9.82 -20.54 -5.17
C LEU A 743 8.60 -19.59 -5.07
N LEU A 744 8.03 -19.20 -6.21
CA LEU A 744 6.80 -18.39 -6.29
C LEU A 744 5.58 -19.29 -6.44
#